data_AF-A0A2R7SF59-F1
#
_entry.id   AF-A0A2R7SF59-F1
#
_cell.length_a   1.000
_cell.length_b   1.000
_cell.length_c   1.000
_cell.angle_alpha   90.00
_cell.angle_beta   90.00
_cell.angle_gamma   90.00
#
_symmetry.space_group_name_H-M   'P 1'
#
loop_
_entity.id
_entity.type
_entity.pdbx_description
1 polymer ?
#
loop_
_entity_poly.entity_id
_entity_poly.type
_entity_poly.pdbx_seq_one_letter_code
_entity_poly.pdbx_strand_id
1 'polypeptide(L)'
;MTQDLFPAPWLVNTLLDQGFVNQRQSELAQQPVPYNLTHWLATHFDAVQLAKCKEAQLEDRLIGPLLTQLGWATVNQKSLIVQGKHAKPDWCLLLEPAQANELVDSANHALISAICESKAWGKTLDTGKADRKRNPHHQLQDYLSTLRVRFGVLTNGRIWRLYDTNKVTAKKSFIEFDLAAICALDEGSEQHAALALFAFFFGRHTYVPPAAAGEPTAIEQAIADSADFTLGVEENLKAVIYGYAGEDSLFEIMGRAIQRANPKASMAAVYENSVVLLFRLLFVVYFEDKNHDLLARHPFYQRFSLGRIFGNLRHMPDADAKRHDGVFALKQLFEMLDEGAEDIDIPLFNGGLFDAQRAPLLTQPKIFDNATLRQILEKLLYKTHRGDTLFDTRRDFKNMSVTHLGRIYEGLLEFRFEKAAETAVYLEYESATTKGRAVEAYFDAYDTALIRKEKGFKALREISVRQGDVYLKSASNSRKTSASYYTPTVLSEPLVKAAVDQALQQAAAQGKALMDLKILDNACGSGHFLVEALNYLTDLALDRLDGDAGLQALVKQEGDKIADQLRFLNLDYHPDDAQILKRALLKRCIFGVDLNPFAVELARLSLWMDSFIFGTPLSFIEHHVQHGNALMGASVQDFIAYNATEVQQNDLFVDNLSARFDELRGVMHELDAMRDTTPAEVEQSKRLWATSIAPKLNLLSRALSFICTRRALLAEGNDRDCEALSKTPDLLRDLFDESRTKTAALRQVETYARKYRFFHYEVAFPEAFAGASKGFDVIVGNPPWDKTKFADTDFFPQYHSNYRSLKNTEKAAVQKRLLESAHIRAAYESALAVAEAANEYYKDKTVFPLNKGSGDGNLFRLFVERNLGLLCPGGNLSYVLPSALMFEEGSLGLRRHILSECRLAFFHSFENRRPIFPDVDSRYKFASMQVVNAAPSSSDPPIDTAFYLFEVADLQRPDVHVPYPLATVKALSPEQWALMELRDRRDLPILQKCYGAFPALSAQWLDFRRELHMTDDKDLFIEQPAPGLLPLYEGKMIWQYSHAFDKPQYWLDGAEFNARLHKKELHRMAQDLAMPKAALAAFGRAVRYDREFTRLAFREIARDTDERTLIFSLLPKDCGLGHTLFANAAKTYLPAPDGGVAVEAVSPLRLLFALAWFNSVPADWLGRFMIQIH
;
A
#
# COMPACT_ATOMS: atom_id res chain seq x y z
N MET A 1 -32.47 27.38 -12.05
CA MET A 1 -33.15 26.12 -11.67
C MET A 1 -32.07 25.14 -11.26
N THR A 2 -31.63 25.22 -10.01
CA THR A 2 -30.77 24.20 -9.38
C THR A 2 -31.71 23.39 -8.52
N GLN A 3 -32.11 22.20 -8.99
CA GLN A 3 -32.81 21.24 -8.15
C GLN A 3 -31.96 21.01 -6.91
N ASP A 4 -32.57 21.25 -5.75
CA ASP A 4 -31.90 21.22 -4.47
C ASP A 4 -31.20 19.88 -4.20
N LEU A 5 -30.00 19.99 -3.65
CA LEU A 5 -29.14 18.92 -3.15
C LEU A 5 -29.63 18.39 -1.79
N PHE A 6 -30.93 18.14 -1.65
CA PHE A 6 -31.47 17.41 -0.51
C PHE A 6 -31.70 15.95 -0.94
N PRO A 7 -31.31 14.96 -0.10
CA PRO A 7 -31.56 13.56 -0.44
C PRO A 7 -33.05 13.33 -0.57
N ALA A 8 -33.42 12.52 -1.56
CA ALA A 8 -34.78 12.03 -1.69
C ALA A 8 -35.15 11.25 -0.41
N PRO A 9 -36.15 11.70 0.38
CA PRO A 9 -36.42 11.11 1.70
C PRO A 9 -36.91 9.66 1.63
N TRP A 10 -37.21 9.17 0.43
CA TRP A 10 -37.65 7.82 0.12
C TRP A 10 -36.51 6.87 -0.28
N LEU A 11 -35.26 7.32 -0.31
CA LEU A 11 -34.10 6.52 -0.75
C LEU A 11 -32.95 6.60 0.26
N VAL A 12 -32.47 5.44 0.72
CA VAL A 12 -31.20 5.33 1.46
C VAL A 12 -30.25 4.45 0.65
N ASN A 13 -29.09 4.99 0.29
CA ASN A 13 -28.12 4.29 -0.54
C ASN A 13 -26.76 4.19 0.18
N THR A 14 -26.28 2.95 0.25
CA THR A 14 -24.94 2.55 0.75
C THR A 14 -24.28 1.50 -0.14
N LEU A 15 -24.91 1.19 -1.28
CA LEU A 15 -24.47 0.14 -2.22
C LEU A 15 -23.73 0.72 -3.43
N LEU A 16 -24.21 1.86 -3.91
CA LEU A 16 -23.77 2.53 -5.13
C LEU A 16 -23.40 4.00 -4.83
N ASP A 17 -22.67 4.65 -5.73
CA ASP A 17 -22.39 6.09 -5.65
C ASP A 17 -23.68 6.90 -5.84
N GLN A 18 -23.90 7.92 -5.02
CA GLN A 18 -25.13 8.72 -5.06
C GLN A 18 -25.25 9.55 -6.35
N GLY A 19 -24.15 10.06 -6.89
CA GLY A 19 -24.12 10.78 -8.16
C GLY A 19 -24.50 9.87 -9.33
N PHE A 20 -24.00 8.63 -9.31
CA PHE A 20 -24.40 7.60 -10.28
C PHE A 20 -25.89 7.29 -10.19
N VAL A 21 -26.44 7.12 -8.98
CA VAL A 21 -27.88 6.86 -8.81
C VAL A 21 -28.74 8.01 -9.31
N ASN A 22 -28.34 9.26 -9.04
CA ASN A 22 -29.05 10.45 -9.56
C ASN A 22 -29.02 10.52 -11.09
N GLN A 23 -27.87 10.18 -11.71
CA GLN A 23 -27.75 10.09 -13.16
C GLN A 23 -28.68 9.00 -13.70
N ARG A 24 -28.64 7.80 -13.11
CA ARG A 24 -29.47 6.66 -13.53
C ARG A 24 -30.96 6.96 -13.37
N GLN A 25 -31.36 7.60 -12.29
CA GLN A 25 -32.73 8.07 -12.08
C GLN A 25 -33.16 9.03 -13.20
N SER A 26 -32.29 9.96 -13.61
CA SER A 26 -32.58 10.90 -14.70
C SER A 26 -32.70 10.22 -16.06
N GLU A 27 -31.89 9.19 -16.32
CA GLU A 27 -31.97 8.36 -17.53
C GLU A 27 -33.28 7.55 -17.57
N LEU A 28 -33.63 6.90 -16.45
CA LEU A 28 -34.84 6.09 -16.32
C LEU A 28 -36.12 6.93 -16.34
N ALA A 29 -36.08 8.16 -15.85
CA ALA A 29 -37.21 9.08 -15.87
C ALA A 29 -37.69 9.41 -17.30
N GLN A 30 -36.83 9.23 -18.31
CA GLN A 30 -37.16 9.43 -19.73
C GLN A 30 -37.87 8.23 -20.36
N GLN A 31 -38.00 7.12 -19.62
CA GLN A 31 -38.60 5.87 -20.06
C GLN A 31 -39.93 5.61 -19.32
N PRO A 32 -40.86 4.82 -19.89
CA PRO A 32 -42.07 4.42 -19.19
C PRO A 32 -41.73 3.51 -17.99
N VAL A 33 -42.41 3.68 -16.86
CA VAL A 33 -42.23 2.81 -15.68
C VAL A 33 -42.57 1.37 -16.09
N PRO A 34 -41.65 0.40 -15.94
CA PRO A 34 -41.90 -0.99 -16.27
C PRO A 34 -43.06 -1.60 -15.47
N TYR A 35 -43.58 -2.75 -15.95
CA TYR A 35 -44.58 -3.56 -15.25
C TYR A 35 -45.93 -2.87 -14.97
N ASN A 36 -46.26 -1.75 -15.62
CA ASN A 36 -47.45 -0.96 -15.27
C ASN A 36 -47.52 -0.63 -13.76
N LEU A 37 -46.34 -0.48 -13.13
CA LEU A 37 -46.20 -0.48 -11.69
C LEU A 37 -46.96 0.68 -11.02
N THR A 38 -46.97 1.86 -11.66
CA THR A 38 -47.71 3.04 -11.18
C THR A 38 -49.19 2.75 -10.98
N HIS A 39 -49.86 2.20 -11.99
CA HIS A 39 -51.28 1.88 -11.91
C HIS A 39 -51.57 0.74 -10.91
N TRP A 40 -50.68 -0.26 -10.87
CA TRP A 40 -50.81 -1.39 -9.95
C TRP A 40 -50.72 -0.95 -8.50
N LEU A 41 -49.74 -0.11 -8.15
CA LEU A 41 -49.59 0.41 -6.78
C LEU A 41 -50.75 1.31 -6.39
N ALA A 42 -51.26 2.15 -7.30
CA ALA A 42 -52.44 2.98 -7.03
C ALA A 42 -53.70 2.17 -6.65
N THR A 43 -53.80 0.91 -7.10
CA THR A 43 -54.93 0.03 -6.81
C THR A 43 -54.68 -0.92 -5.62
N HIS A 44 -53.44 -1.30 -5.35
CA HIS A 44 -53.10 -2.37 -4.39
C HIS A 44 -52.32 -1.89 -3.16
N PHE A 45 -51.81 -0.64 -3.16
CA PHE A 45 -50.98 -0.09 -2.09
C PHE A 45 -51.76 0.93 -1.24
N ASP A 46 -52.54 0.44 -0.26
CA ASP A 46 -53.12 1.28 0.81
C ASP A 46 -52.28 1.13 2.08
N ALA A 47 -51.38 2.09 2.33
CA ALA A 47 -50.45 2.05 3.46
C ALA A 47 -51.16 1.92 4.83
N VAL A 48 -52.35 2.52 4.99
CA VAL A 48 -53.09 2.51 6.27
C VAL A 48 -53.71 1.14 6.53
N GLN A 49 -54.21 0.47 5.50
CA GLN A 49 -54.74 -0.90 5.60
C GLN A 49 -53.61 -1.93 5.73
N LEU A 50 -52.55 -1.78 4.95
CA LEU A 50 -51.40 -2.68 4.97
C LEU A 50 -50.66 -2.66 6.31
N ALA A 51 -50.57 -1.49 6.96
CA ALA A 51 -49.99 -1.36 8.30
C ALA A 51 -50.70 -2.18 9.39
N LYS A 52 -51.96 -2.58 9.17
CA LYS A 52 -52.75 -3.40 10.11
C LYS A 52 -52.60 -4.91 9.85
N CYS A 53 -51.97 -5.30 8.75
CA CYS A 53 -51.82 -6.70 8.37
C CYS A 53 -50.72 -7.37 9.23
N LYS A 54 -50.96 -8.63 9.62
CA LYS A 54 -49.89 -9.52 10.13
C LYS A 54 -48.95 -9.91 8.98
N GLU A 55 -47.76 -10.41 9.31
CA GLU A 55 -46.72 -10.81 8.34
C GLU A 55 -47.27 -11.68 7.20
N ALA A 56 -47.89 -12.83 7.50
CA ALA A 56 -48.49 -13.70 6.49
C ALA A 56 -49.59 -13.02 5.64
N GLN A 57 -50.38 -12.11 6.24
CA GLN A 57 -51.41 -11.37 5.49
C GLN A 57 -50.77 -10.34 4.55
N LEU A 58 -49.63 -9.76 4.94
CA LEU A 58 -48.89 -8.80 4.13
C LEU A 58 -48.19 -9.49 2.96
N GLU A 59 -47.67 -10.70 3.21
CA GLU A 59 -47.13 -11.60 2.18
C GLU A 59 -48.17 -11.90 1.09
N ASP A 60 -49.37 -12.33 1.50
CA ASP A 60 -50.45 -12.70 0.58
C ASP A 60 -51.06 -11.49 -0.16
N ARG A 61 -51.19 -10.33 0.52
CA ARG A 61 -51.91 -9.17 -0.02
C ARG A 61 -51.04 -8.20 -0.81
N LEU A 62 -49.73 -8.17 -0.55
CA LEU A 62 -48.83 -7.19 -1.15
C LEU A 62 -47.55 -7.82 -1.67
N ILE A 63 -46.74 -8.45 -0.81
CA ILE A 63 -45.34 -8.79 -1.17
C ILE A 63 -45.30 -9.83 -2.30
N GLY A 64 -46.01 -10.96 -2.15
CA GLY A 64 -46.09 -11.99 -3.20
C GLY A 64 -46.69 -11.47 -4.51
N PRO A 65 -47.85 -10.80 -4.49
CA PRO A 65 -48.43 -10.17 -5.67
C PRO A 65 -47.49 -9.14 -6.35
N LEU A 66 -46.78 -8.32 -5.58
CA LEU A 66 -45.84 -7.33 -6.11
C LEU A 66 -44.61 -7.99 -6.74
N LEU A 67 -44.05 -9.04 -6.11
CA LEU A 67 -42.96 -9.83 -6.71
C LEU A 67 -43.40 -10.43 -8.06
N THR A 68 -44.64 -10.92 -8.13
CA THR A 68 -45.23 -11.43 -9.38
C THR A 68 -45.41 -10.30 -10.40
N GLN A 69 -45.86 -9.13 -9.98
CA GLN A 69 -46.01 -7.95 -10.84
C GLN A 69 -44.67 -7.48 -11.41
N LEU A 70 -43.60 -7.57 -10.61
CA LEU A 70 -42.21 -7.32 -10.99
C LEU A 70 -41.63 -8.44 -11.89
N GLY A 71 -42.43 -9.43 -12.24
CA GLY A 71 -42.16 -10.46 -13.23
C GLY A 71 -41.50 -11.73 -12.70
N TRP A 72 -41.28 -11.86 -11.39
CA TRP A 72 -40.60 -13.03 -10.82
C TRP A 72 -41.48 -14.28 -10.81
N ALA A 73 -40.88 -15.43 -11.13
CA ALA A 73 -41.41 -16.72 -10.68
C ALA A 73 -40.94 -16.97 -9.24
N THR A 74 -41.81 -17.49 -8.37
CA THR A 74 -41.52 -17.60 -6.94
C THR A 74 -41.79 -19.00 -6.38
N VAL A 75 -40.97 -19.43 -5.42
CA VAL A 75 -41.21 -20.62 -4.59
C VAL A 75 -41.15 -20.19 -3.12
N ASN A 76 -42.24 -20.41 -2.38
CA ASN A 76 -42.39 -19.94 -1.01
C ASN A 76 -41.91 -20.99 0.03
N GLN A 77 -41.20 -20.54 1.07
CA GLN A 77 -40.84 -21.32 2.28
C GLN A 77 -40.16 -22.68 2.01
N LYS A 78 -39.34 -22.78 0.95
CA LYS A 78 -38.58 -23.99 0.64
C LYS A 78 -37.41 -24.15 1.62
N SER A 79 -37.40 -25.25 2.38
CA SER A 79 -36.25 -25.66 3.18
C SER A 79 -35.16 -26.26 2.29
N LEU A 80 -33.96 -25.71 2.38
CA LEU A 80 -32.77 -26.12 1.62
C LEU A 80 -31.63 -26.42 2.60
N ILE A 81 -30.90 -27.50 2.34
CA ILE A 81 -29.74 -27.91 3.14
C ILE A 81 -28.52 -27.91 2.24
N VAL A 82 -27.54 -27.06 2.54
CA VAL A 82 -26.27 -26.96 1.82
C VAL A 82 -25.14 -27.15 2.82
N GLN A 83 -24.32 -28.19 2.61
CA GLN A 83 -23.18 -28.52 3.49
C GLN A 83 -23.56 -28.62 4.99
N GLY A 84 -24.75 -29.16 5.29
CA GLY A 84 -25.24 -29.33 6.66
C GLY A 84 -25.83 -28.06 7.31
N LYS A 85 -25.79 -26.91 6.62
CA LYS A 85 -26.46 -25.67 7.05
C LYS A 85 -27.86 -25.60 6.43
N HIS A 86 -28.84 -25.22 7.25
CA HIS A 86 -30.24 -25.11 6.86
C HIS A 86 -30.60 -23.66 6.52
N ALA A 87 -31.16 -23.42 5.34
CA ALA A 87 -31.72 -22.14 4.92
C ALA A 87 -33.18 -22.32 4.50
N LYS A 88 -34.04 -21.42 4.95
CA LYS A 88 -35.46 -21.39 4.57
C LYS A 88 -35.88 -19.94 4.33
N PRO A 89 -35.53 -19.36 3.17
CA PRO A 89 -36.01 -18.04 2.78
C PRO A 89 -37.52 -18.05 2.61
N ASP A 90 -38.17 -16.92 2.89
CA ASP A 90 -39.61 -16.77 2.65
C ASP A 90 -39.96 -16.94 1.17
N TRP A 91 -39.13 -16.38 0.28
CA TRP A 91 -39.30 -16.47 -1.18
C TRP A 91 -37.99 -16.74 -1.91
N CYS A 92 -37.95 -17.79 -2.73
CA CYS A 92 -36.92 -17.97 -3.75
C CYS A 92 -37.39 -17.36 -5.07
N LEU A 93 -36.63 -16.43 -5.63
CA LEU A 93 -36.95 -15.70 -6.86
C LEU A 93 -36.21 -16.32 -8.07
N LEU A 94 -36.97 -16.63 -9.11
CA LEU A 94 -36.54 -17.39 -10.29
C LEU A 94 -36.83 -16.62 -11.57
N LEU A 95 -35.98 -16.82 -12.57
CA LEU A 95 -36.13 -16.17 -13.87
C LEU A 95 -37.20 -16.87 -14.72
N GLU A 96 -37.34 -18.19 -14.64
CA GLU A 96 -38.29 -18.91 -15.49
C GLU A 96 -39.29 -19.70 -14.63
N PRO A 97 -40.60 -19.69 -14.95
CA PRO A 97 -41.59 -20.48 -14.22
C PRO A 97 -41.29 -21.98 -14.15
N ALA A 98 -40.64 -22.54 -15.19
CA ALA A 98 -40.24 -23.94 -15.23
C ALA A 98 -39.24 -24.32 -14.12
N GLN A 99 -38.39 -23.37 -13.70
CA GLN A 99 -37.39 -23.57 -12.64
C GLN A 99 -38.06 -23.77 -11.26
N ALA A 100 -39.30 -23.31 -11.07
CA ALA A 100 -39.99 -23.43 -9.80
C ALA A 100 -40.26 -24.90 -9.45
N ASN A 101 -40.76 -25.66 -10.42
CA ASN A 101 -41.00 -27.10 -10.25
C ASN A 101 -39.67 -27.85 -10.04
N GLU A 102 -38.64 -27.51 -10.83
CA GLU A 102 -37.33 -28.12 -10.71
C GLU A 102 -36.67 -27.87 -9.34
N LEU A 103 -36.77 -26.64 -8.81
CA LEU A 103 -36.26 -26.32 -7.48
C LEU A 103 -37.03 -27.08 -6.38
N VAL A 104 -38.33 -27.27 -6.54
CA VAL A 104 -39.15 -28.05 -5.60
C VAL A 104 -38.73 -29.53 -5.62
N ASP A 105 -38.49 -30.09 -6.80
CA ASP A 105 -38.18 -31.52 -6.97
C ASP A 105 -36.73 -31.86 -6.62
N SER A 106 -35.77 -31.05 -7.06
CA SER A 106 -34.33 -31.32 -6.96
C SER A 106 -33.65 -30.65 -5.76
N ALA A 107 -34.26 -29.63 -5.17
CA ALA A 107 -33.62 -28.74 -4.19
C ALA A 107 -32.30 -28.09 -4.70
N ASN A 108 -32.14 -27.97 -6.02
CA ASN A 108 -30.96 -27.35 -6.63
C ASN A 108 -30.97 -25.83 -6.42
N HIS A 109 -30.24 -25.36 -5.39
CA HIS A 109 -30.15 -23.95 -5.05
C HIS A 109 -29.49 -23.07 -6.13
N ALA A 110 -28.77 -23.64 -7.10
CA ALA A 110 -28.15 -22.89 -8.21
C ALA A 110 -29.18 -22.28 -9.19
N LEU A 111 -30.45 -22.72 -9.12
CA LEU A 111 -31.54 -22.15 -9.91
C LEU A 111 -32.03 -20.79 -9.37
N ILE A 112 -31.67 -20.46 -8.12
CA ILE A 112 -32.15 -19.26 -7.42
C ILE A 112 -31.35 -18.05 -7.88
N SER A 113 -32.02 -17.06 -8.46
CA SER A 113 -31.38 -15.82 -8.92
C SER A 113 -31.33 -14.75 -7.84
N ALA A 114 -32.35 -14.68 -7.00
CA ALA A 114 -32.39 -13.84 -5.81
C ALA A 114 -33.28 -14.48 -4.74
N ILE A 115 -33.13 -14.06 -3.49
CA ILE A 115 -34.06 -14.42 -2.41
C ILE A 115 -34.78 -13.18 -1.88
N CYS A 116 -36.00 -13.34 -1.39
CA CYS A 116 -36.71 -12.28 -0.69
C CYS A 116 -37.17 -12.79 0.68
N GLU A 117 -36.81 -12.03 1.73
CA GLU A 117 -37.23 -12.27 3.10
C GLU A 117 -38.20 -11.16 3.52
N SER A 118 -39.35 -11.56 4.06
CA SER A 118 -40.44 -10.67 4.44
C SER A 118 -40.57 -10.56 5.96
N LYS A 119 -41.01 -9.39 6.44
CA LYS A 119 -41.29 -9.11 7.85
C LYS A 119 -42.58 -8.32 8.01
N ALA A 120 -43.17 -8.34 9.21
CA ALA A 120 -44.35 -7.52 9.51
C ALA A 120 -44.09 -6.01 9.28
N TRP A 121 -45.11 -5.25 8.85
CA TRP A 121 -45.00 -3.84 8.43
C TRP A 121 -44.22 -2.90 9.36
N GLY A 122 -44.42 -3.03 10.68
CA GLY A 122 -43.74 -2.21 11.68
C GLY A 122 -42.40 -2.77 12.18
N LYS A 123 -41.97 -3.93 11.68
CA LYS A 123 -40.73 -4.59 12.10
C LYS A 123 -39.53 -3.84 11.52
N THR A 124 -38.61 -3.44 12.39
CA THR A 124 -37.30 -2.91 11.99
C THR A 124 -36.51 -3.97 11.25
N LEU A 125 -36.08 -3.65 10.02
CA LEU A 125 -35.33 -4.58 9.16
C LEU A 125 -33.89 -4.78 9.62
N ASP A 126 -33.36 -3.85 10.41
CA ASP A 126 -32.04 -3.97 11.02
C ASP A 126 -32.06 -3.39 12.43
N THR A 127 -31.77 -4.23 13.41
CA THR A 127 -31.81 -3.86 14.83
C THR A 127 -30.50 -3.30 15.36
N GLY A 128 -29.43 -3.29 14.55
CA GLY A 128 -28.08 -2.89 14.96
C GLY A 128 -27.34 -3.90 15.86
N LYS A 129 -28.05 -4.91 16.35
CA LYS A 129 -27.49 -6.00 17.16
C LYS A 129 -26.99 -7.14 16.28
N ALA A 130 -25.91 -7.79 16.71
CA ALA A 130 -25.35 -8.97 16.01
C ALA A 130 -26.19 -10.26 16.21
N ASP A 131 -27.34 -10.20 16.90
CA ASP A 131 -28.24 -11.34 17.11
C ASP A 131 -28.83 -11.82 15.77
N ARG A 132 -28.20 -12.86 15.21
CA ARG A 132 -28.54 -13.43 13.89
C ARG A 132 -29.95 -13.99 13.82
N LYS A 133 -30.56 -14.36 14.95
CA LYS A 133 -31.91 -14.94 14.99
C LYS A 133 -33.00 -13.89 15.05
N ARG A 134 -32.69 -12.69 15.55
CA ARG A 134 -33.68 -11.61 15.75
C ARG A 134 -33.49 -10.41 14.84
N ASN A 135 -32.31 -10.25 14.25
CA ASN A 135 -31.99 -9.20 13.29
C ASN A 135 -32.24 -9.68 11.84
N PRO A 136 -33.29 -9.19 11.15
CA PRO A 136 -33.62 -9.65 9.79
C PRO A 136 -32.49 -9.42 8.77
N HIS A 137 -31.64 -8.39 8.98
CA HIS A 137 -30.46 -8.13 8.16
C HIS A 137 -29.46 -9.30 8.17
N HIS A 138 -29.05 -9.76 9.36
CA HIS A 138 -28.11 -10.87 9.49
C HIS A 138 -28.72 -12.20 9.08
N GLN A 139 -30.03 -12.39 9.33
CA GLN A 139 -30.76 -13.56 8.86
C GLN A 139 -30.68 -13.70 7.33
N LEU A 140 -30.91 -12.61 6.58
CA LEU A 140 -30.80 -12.61 5.13
C LEU A 140 -29.37 -12.90 4.67
N GLN A 141 -28.36 -12.27 5.28
CA GLN A 141 -26.95 -12.50 4.96
C GLN A 141 -26.54 -13.97 5.15
N ASP A 142 -26.97 -14.61 6.23
CA ASP A 142 -26.73 -16.04 6.49
C ASP A 142 -27.35 -16.93 5.41
N TYR A 143 -28.57 -16.62 4.95
CA TYR A 143 -29.21 -17.35 3.86
C TYR A 143 -28.48 -17.18 2.54
N LEU A 144 -28.12 -15.95 2.19
CA LEU A 144 -27.37 -15.64 0.98
C LEU A 144 -26.02 -16.38 0.94
N SER A 145 -25.28 -16.36 2.06
CA SER A 145 -24.00 -17.07 2.22
C SER A 145 -24.18 -18.60 2.14
N THR A 146 -25.19 -19.14 2.83
CA THR A 146 -25.46 -20.59 2.87
C THR A 146 -25.86 -21.11 1.49
N LEU A 147 -26.71 -20.39 0.76
CA LEU A 147 -27.20 -20.77 -0.55
C LEU A 147 -26.26 -20.38 -1.70
N ARG A 148 -25.23 -19.58 -1.43
CA ARG A 148 -24.33 -18.97 -2.42
C ARG A 148 -25.10 -18.19 -3.50
N VAL A 149 -26.16 -17.50 -3.11
CA VAL A 149 -26.98 -16.65 -3.97
C VAL A 149 -26.48 -15.22 -3.84
N ARG A 150 -26.30 -14.54 -4.98
CA ARG A 150 -25.69 -13.20 -5.00
C ARG A 150 -26.59 -12.09 -4.47
N PHE A 151 -27.86 -12.09 -4.85
CA PHE A 151 -28.77 -10.97 -4.57
C PHE A 151 -29.84 -11.35 -3.56
N GLY A 152 -30.11 -10.44 -2.63
CA GLY A 152 -31.13 -10.62 -1.60
C GLY A 152 -32.00 -9.39 -1.40
N VAL A 153 -33.29 -9.59 -1.22
CA VAL A 153 -34.28 -8.56 -0.94
C VAL A 153 -34.78 -8.73 0.49
N LEU A 154 -34.72 -7.67 1.30
CA LEU A 154 -35.32 -7.65 2.63
C LEU A 154 -36.43 -6.61 2.65
N THR A 155 -37.64 -7.01 3.02
CA THR A 155 -38.78 -6.08 3.03
C THR A 155 -39.75 -6.30 4.18
N ASN A 156 -40.37 -5.21 4.62
CA ASN A 156 -41.57 -5.25 5.46
C ASN A 156 -42.80 -4.70 4.73
N GLY A 157 -42.82 -4.76 3.40
CA GLY A 157 -43.87 -4.21 2.55
C GLY A 157 -43.80 -2.69 2.36
N ARG A 158 -43.39 -1.94 3.40
CA ARG A 158 -43.10 -0.50 3.31
C ARG A 158 -41.70 -0.23 2.80
N ILE A 159 -40.70 -0.77 3.49
CA ILE A 159 -39.28 -0.59 3.21
C ILE A 159 -38.81 -1.79 2.38
N TRP A 160 -38.04 -1.54 1.33
CA TRP A 160 -37.48 -2.55 0.45
C TRP A 160 -35.97 -2.35 0.30
N ARG A 161 -35.17 -3.33 0.72
CA ARG A 161 -33.70 -3.31 0.62
C ARG A 161 -33.21 -4.32 -0.38
N LEU A 162 -32.24 -3.94 -1.20
CA LEU A 162 -31.47 -4.86 -2.05
C LEU A 162 -30.02 -4.97 -1.54
N TYR A 163 -29.54 -6.20 -1.44
CA TYR A 163 -28.18 -6.58 -1.04
C TYR A 163 -27.44 -7.27 -2.20
N ASP A 164 -26.12 -7.04 -2.31
CA ASP A 164 -25.19 -7.77 -3.18
C ASP A 164 -24.13 -8.49 -2.31
N THR A 165 -24.07 -9.82 -2.39
CA THR A 165 -23.15 -10.59 -1.56
C THR A 165 -21.68 -10.46 -1.94
N ASN A 166 -21.38 -9.98 -3.14
CA ASN A 166 -19.99 -9.69 -3.50
C ASN A 166 -19.41 -8.53 -2.69
N LYS A 167 -20.24 -7.84 -1.89
CA LYS A 167 -19.85 -6.74 -0.99
C LYS A 167 -20.15 -7.03 0.50
N VAL A 168 -20.42 -8.29 0.90
CA VAL A 168 -20.69 -8.58 2.32
C VAL A 168 -19.45 -8.34 3.16
N THR A 169 -19.48 -7.28 3.97
CA THR A 169 -18.48 -6.94 4.99
C THR A 169 -19.24 -6.44 6.24
N ALA A 170 -18.56 -6.18 7.36
CA ALA A 170 -19.14 -5.41 8.48
C ALA A 170 -19.82 -4.10 8.04
N LYS A 171 -19.47 -3.56 6.86
CA LYS A 171 -20.18 -2.43 6.25
C LYS A 171 -21.49 -2.93 5.66
N LYS A 172 -22.59 -2.54 6.31
CA LYS A 172 -23.95 -2.75 5.83
C LYS A 172 -24.15 -2.02 4.50
N SER A 173 -23.98 -2.74 3.39
CA SER A 173 -24.08 -2.20 2.03
C SER A 173 -25.38 -2.67 1.37
N PHE A 174 -26.30 -1.74 1.16
CA PHE A 174 -27.60 -1.97 0.53
C PHE A 174 -28.15 -0.68 -0.08
N ILE A 175 -29.12 -0.84 -0.98
CA ILE A 175 -29.99 0.25 -1.41
C ILE A 175 -31.39 0.00 -0.88
N GLU A 176 -31.99 1.01 -0.25
CA GLU A 176 -33.26 0.94 0.45
C GLU A 176 -34.24 1.97 -0.11
N PHE A 177 -35.46 1.53 -0.38
CA PHE A 177 -36.57 2.37 -0.81
C PHE A 177 -37.70 2.35 0.22
N ASP A 178 -38.21 3.51 0.62
CA ASP A 178 -39.48 3.64 1.33
C ASP A 178 -40.61 3.76 0.32
N LEU A 179 -41.20 2.62 -0.05
CA LEU A 179 -42.26 2.54 -1.04
C LEU A 179 -43.51 3.33 -0.61
N ALA A 180 -43.78 3.43 0.70
CA ALA A 180 -44.89 4.25 1.18
C ALA A 180 -44.64 5.74 0.99
N ALA A 181 -43.40 6.20 1.18
CA ALA A 181 -43.03 7.58 0.88
C ALA A 181 -43.11 7.87 -0.63
N ILE A 182 -42.69 6.95 -1.49
CA ILE A 182 -42.82 7.09 -2.96
C ILE A 182 -44.28 7.20 -3.40
N CYS A 183 -45.15 6.32 -2.89
CA CYS A 183 -46.57 6.35 -3.21
C CYS A 183 -47.30 7.58 -2.65
N ALA A 184 -46.73 8.25 -1.65
CA ALA A 184 -47.28 9.48 -1.08
C ALA A 184 -46.85 10.77 -1.80
N LEU A 185 -45.88 10.70 -2.73
CA LEU A 185 -45.48 11.83 -3.58
C LEU A 185 -46.64 12.25 -4.48
N ASP A 186 -46.70 13.55 -4.81
CA ASP A 186 -47.64 14.07 -5.80
C ASP A 186 -47.40 13.41 -7.17
N GLU A 187 -48.49 13.11 -7.89
CA GLU A 187 -48.40 12.56 -9.26
C GLU A 187 -47.63 13.53 -10.16
N GLY A 188 -46.43 13.13 -10.57
CA GLY A 188 -45.50 14.01 -11.28
C GLY A 188 -44.17 13.34 -11.64
N SER A 189 -43.22 14.15 -12.10
CA SER A 189 -41.91 13.67 -12.58
C SER A 189 -41.09 12.97 -11.49
N GLU A 190 -41.19 13.41 -10.23
CA GLU A 190 -40.44 12.82 -9.12
C GLU A 190 -40.95 11.40 -8.79
N GLN A 191 -42.27 11.23 -8.62
CA GLN A 191 -42.86 9.92 -8.37
C GLN A 191 -42.60 8.94 -9.52
N HIS A 192 -42.73 9.40 -10.77
CA HIS A 192 -42.40 8.60 -11.95
C HIS A 192 -40.95 8.12 -11.92
N ALA A 193 -40.01 9.02 -11.65
CA ALA A 193 -38.60 8.69 -11.58
C ALA A 193 -38.27 7.72 -10.43
N ALA A 194 -38.88 7.92 -9.26
CA ALA A 194 -38.72 7.05 -8.10
C ALA A 194 -39.22 5.62 -8.37
N LEU A 195 -40.39 5.48 -9.00
CA LEU A 195 -40.96 4.19 -9.37
C LEU A 195 -40.19 3.49 -10.48
N ALA A 196 -39.68 4.22 -11.47
CA ALA A 196 -38.80 3.66 -12.50
C ALA A 196 -37.52 3.10 -11.89
N LEU A 197 -36.91 3.84 -10.96
CA LEU A 197 -35.72 3.42 -10.24
C LEU A 197 -36.00 2.19 -9.34
N PHE A 198 -37.11 2.18 -8.61
CA PHE A 198 -37.55 1.01 -7.83
C PHE A 198 -37.72 -0.23 -8.72
N ALA A 199 -38.41 -0.09 -9.87
CA ALA A 199 -38.61 -1.19 -10.82
C ALA A 199 -37.30 -1.72 -11.40
N PHE A 200 -36.29 -0.86 -11.59
CA PHE A 200 -34.97 -1.27 -12.04
C PHE A 200 -34.27 -2.19 -11.02
N PHE A 201 -34.30 -1.84 -9.73
CA PHE A 201 -33.61 -2.63 -8.69
C PHE A 201 -34.33 -3.93 -8.31
N PHE A 202 -35.67 -3.94 -8.31
CA PHE A 202 -36.45 -5.09 -7.84
C PHE A 202 -37.13 -5.89 -8.96
N GLY A 203 -37.11 -5.40 -10.20
CA GLY A 203 -37.73 -6.06 -11.34
C GLY A 203 -36.90 -7.19 -11.93
N ARG A 204 -37.53 -8.33 -12.27
CA ARG A 204 -36.87 -9.48 -12.90
C ARG A 204 -36.02 -9.10 -14.12
N HIS A 205 -36.46 -8.14 -14.92
CA HIS A 205 -35.85 -7.80 -16.21
C HIS A 205 -34.37 -7.39 -16.10
N THR A 206 -33.93 -6.89 -14.95
CA THR A 206 -32.53 -6.48 -14.74
C THR A 206 -31.61 -7.63 -14.34
N TYR A 207 -32.17 -8.78 -13.96
CA TYR A 207 -31.46 -10.00 -13.54
C TYR A 207 -31.40 -11.06 -14.65
N VAL A 208 -32.04 -10.82 -15.80
CA VAL A 208 -32.00 -11.74 -16.94
C VAL A 208 -30.66 -11.60 -17.66
N PRO A 209 -29.88 -12.69 -17.86
CA PRO A 209 -28.64 -12.64 -18.63
C PRO A 209 -28.89 -12.22 -20.09
N PRO A 210 -27.97 -11.46 -20.71
CA PRO A 210 -28.05 -11.14 -22.13
C PRO A 210 -28.02 -12.39 -23.01
N ALA A 211 -28.45 -12.26 -24.27
CA ALA A 211 -28.45 -13.37 -25.23
C ALA A 211 -27.03 -13.89 -25.56
N ALA A 212 -25.99 -13.07 -25.35
CA ALA A 212 -24.59 -13.46 -25.47
C ALA A 212 -24.10 -14.11 -24.16
N ALA A 213 -23.60 -15.34 -24.25
CA ALA A 213 -23.13 -16.08 -23.08
C ALA A 213 -21.91 -15.38 -22.44
N GLY A 214 -22.00 -15.09 -21.14
CA GLY A 214 -20.92 -14.52 -20.34
C GLY A 214 -20.96 -13.00 -20.14
N GLU A 215 -21.96 -12.30 -20.70
CA GLU A 215 -22.17 -10.88 -20.42
C GLU A 215 -22.90 -10.67 -19.07
N PRO A 216 -22.57 -9.60 -18.31
CA PRO A 216 -23.25 -9.29 -17.06
C PRO A 216 -24.71 -8.89 -17.29
N THR A 217 -25.57 -9.21 -16.31
CA THR A 217 -26.96 -8.72 -16.28
C THR A 217 -27.00 -7.20 -16.11
N ALA A 218 -28.14 -6.55 -16.38
CA ALA A 218 -28.25 -5.09 -16.27
C ALA A 218 -27.96 -4.56 -14.85
N ILE A 219 -28.35 -5.32 -13.81
CA ILE A 219 -28.03 -4.96 -12.42
C ILE A 219 -26.53 -5.11 -12.13
N GLU A 220 -25.90 -6.15 -12.65
CA GLU A 220 -24.45 -6.36 -12.50
C GLU A 220 -23.65 -5.30 -13.23
N GLN A 221 -24.07 -4.93 -14.44
CA GLN A 221 -23.48 -3.83 -15.20
C GLN A 221 -23.66 -2.51 -14.44
N ALA A 222 -24.82 -2.23 -13.85
CA ALA A 222 -25.02 -1.01 -13.07
C ALA A 222 -24.12 -0.94 -11.83
N ILE A 223 -23.87 -2.07 -11.16
CA ILE A 223 -22.94 -2.14 -10.03
C ILE A 223 -21.50 -1.90 -10.51
N ALA A 224 -21.11 -2.46 -11.66
CA ALA A 224 -19.80 -2.22 -12.27
C ALA A 224 -19.63 -0.75 -12.72
N ASP A 225 -20.60 -0.20 -13.46
CA ASP A 225 -20.62 1.20 -13.89
C ASP A 225 -20.54 2.16 -12.70
N SER A 226 -21.21 1.85 -11.59
CA SER A 226 -21.12 2.67 -10.38
C SER A 226 -19.73 2.62 -9.76
N ALA A 227 -19.02 1.48 -9.82
CA ALA A 227 -17.65 1.38 -9.34
C ALA A 227 -16.71 2.23 -10.23
N ASP A 228 -16.87 2.15 -11.55
CA ASP A 228 -16.13 2.97 -12.51
C ASP A 228 -16.44 4.47 -12.34
N PHE A 229 -17.70 4.82 -12.07
CA PHE A 229 -18.11 6.20 -11.77
C PHE A 229 -17.42 6.72 -10.52
N THR A 230 -17.38 5.91 -9.45
CA THR A 230 -16.69 6.25 -8.19
C THR A 230 -15.21 6.51 -8.44
N LEU A 231 -14.53 5.61 -9.16
CA LEU A 231 -13.13 5.78 -9.55
C LEU A 231 -12.92 7.07 -10.36
N GLY A 232 -13.83 7.39 -11.29
CA GLY A 232 -13.77 8.63 -12.06
C GLY A 232 -13.98 9.91 -11.22
N VAL A 233 -14.83 9.86 -10.19
CA VAL A 233 -14.99 10.96 -9.21
C VAL A 233 -13.71 11.16 -8.40
N GLU A 234 -13.08 10.08 -7.99
CA GLU A 234 -11.85 10.10 -7.20
C GLU A 234 -10.65 10.60 -8.00
N GLU A 235 -10.48 10.14 -9.24
CA GLU A 235 -9.43 10.65 -10.14
C GLU A 235 -9.63 12.14 -10.45
N ASN A 236 -10.88 12.60 -10.58
CA ASN A 236 -11.15 14.03 -10.72
C ASN A 236 -10.80 14.80 -9.43
N LEU A 237 -11.09 14.25 -8.24
CA LEU A 237 -10.71 14.89 -6.98
C LEU A 237 -9.18 15.02 -6.85
N LYS A 238 -8.41 13.98 -7.23
CA LYS A 238 -6.94 14.06 -7.32
C LYS A 238 -6.50 15.16 -8.29
N ALA A 239 -7.10 15.20 -9.48
CA ALA A 239 -6.81 16.20 -10.51
C ALA A 239 -7.03 17.62 -9.99
N VAL A 240 -8.10 17.87 -9.24
CA VAL A 240 -8.39 19.16 -8.62
C VAL A 240 -7.42 19.48 -7.48
N ILE A 241 -7.09 18.52 -6.63
CA ILE A 241 -6.18 18.75 -5.49
C ILE A 241 -4.79 19.13 -6.00
N TYR A 242 -4.19 18.34 -6.90
CA TYR A 242 -2.84 18.60 -7.40
C TYR A 242 -2.80 19.61 -8.54
N GLY A 243 -3.87 19.73 -9.33
CA GLY A 243 -3.98 20.64 -10.47
C GLY A 243 -3.39 20.11 -11.78
N TYR A 244 -3.76 18.89 -12.17
CA TYR A 244 -3.44 18.24 -13.46
C TYR A 244 -4.71 18.00 -14.30
N ALA A 245 -4.57 17.45 -15.52
CA ALA A 245 -5.69 17.13 -16.41
C ALA A 245 -6.68 18.30 -16.63
N GLY A 246 -6.16 19.50 -16.87
CA GLY A 246 -6.96 20.71 -17.08
C GLY A 246 -7.47 21.41 -15.81
N GLU A 247 -7.25 20.86 -14.61
CA GLU A 247 -7.73 21.43 -13.34
C GLU A 247 -6.74 22.38 -12.64
N ASP A 248 -7.21 23.47 -12.05
CA ASP A 248 -6.39 24.31 -11.17
C ASP A 248 -6.18 23.66 -9.80
N SER A 249 -4.94 23.67 -9.32
CA SER A 249 -4.54 23.07 -8.05
C SER A 249 -5.21 23.78 -6.86
N LEU A 250 -6.14 23.09 -6.22
CA LEU A 250 -6.72 23.49 -4.94
C LEU A 250 -5.63 23.62 -3.87
N PHE A 251 -4.66 22.70 -3.85
CA PHE A 251 -3.59 22.70 -2.87
C PHE A 251 -2.66 23.93 -3.01
N GLU A 252 -2.30 24.34 -4.24
CA GLU A 252 -1.56 25.60 -4.44
C GLU A 252 -2.37 26.84 -4.08
N ILE A 253 -3.68 26.85 -4.31
CA ILE A 253 -4.55 27.97 -3.90
C ILE A 253 -4.45 28.15 -2.38
N MET A 254 -4.55 27.05 -1.61
CA MET A 254 -4.39 27.06 -0.16
C MET A 254 -2.99 27.51 0.27
N GLY A 255 -1.94 26.92 -0.31
CA GLY A 255 -0.55 27.25 0.03
C GLY A 255 -0.18 28.71 -0.26
N ARG A 256 -0.63 29.26 -1.39
CA ARG A 256 -0.43 30.68 -1.73
C ARG A 256 -1.14 31.60 -0.74
N ALA A 257 -2.37 31.30 -0.36
CA ALA A 257 -3.11 32.10 0.62
C ALA A 257 -2.44 32.06 2.01
N ILE A 258 -2.04 30.88 2.48
CA ILE A 258 -1.34 30.71 3.76
C ILE A 258 0.01 31.42 3.76
N GLN A 259 0.81 31.31 2.69
CA GLN A 259 2.08 32.02 2.56
C GLN A 259 1.90 33.54 2.53
N ARG A 260 0.88 34.06 1.85
CA ARG A 260 0.62 35.50 1.77
C ARG A 260 0.24 36.06 3.14
N ALA A 261 -0.56 35.32 3.89
CA ALA A 261 -0.91 35.66 5.27
C ALA A 261 0.27 35.50 6.24
N ASN A 262 1.26 34.65 5.91
CA ASN A 262 2.42 34.34 6.75
C ASN A 262 3.76 34.46 5.97
N PRO A 263 4.21 35.66 5.56
CA PRO A 263 5.36 35.81 4.65
C PRO A 263 6.69 35.26 5.20
N LYS A 264 6.83 35.18 6.53
CA LYS A 264 8.02 34.69 7.24
C LYS A 264 8.04 33.18 7.47
N ALA A 265 6.95 32.47 7.20
CA ALA A 265 6.88 31.02 7.39
C ALA A 265 7.80 30.29 6.39
N SER A 266 8.39 29.18 6.84
CA SER A 266 9.12 28.27 5.94
C SER A 266 8.14 27.58 4.99
N MET A 267 8.62 27.13 3.82
CA MET A 267 7.77 26.40 2.87
C MET A 267 7.36 25.03 3.39
N ALA A 268 8.18 24.39 4.23
CA ALA A 268 7.80 23.20 4.97
C ALA A 268 6.58 23.47 5.88
N ALA A 269 6.61 24.55 6.68
CA ALA A 269 5.49 24.91 7.54
C ALA A 269 4.23 25.28 6.74
N VAL A 270 4.37 26.02 5.63
CA VAL A 270 3.23 26.32 4.73
C VAL A 270 2.64 25.02 4.17
N TYR A 271 3.48 24.09 3.73
CA TYR A 271 3.05 22.78 3.23
C TYR A 271 2.32 21.99 4.32
N GLU A 272 2.93 21.84 5.50
CA GLU A 272 2.33 21.18 6.67
C GLU A 272 0.95 21.74 7.00
N ASN A 273 0.81 23.06 7.07
CA ASN A 273 -0.46 23.72 7.40
C ASN A 273 -1.50 23.59 6.28
N SER A 274 -1.08 23.58 5.00
CA SER A 274 -1.98 23.30 3.87
C SER A 274 -2.47 21.86 3.88
N VAL A 275 -1.61 20.88 4.21
CA VAL A 275 -2.00 19.47 4.36
C VAL A 275 -3.02 19.33 5.48
N VAL A 276 -2.73 19.89 6.66
CA VAL A 276 -3.67 19.85 7.80
C VAL A 276 -5.00 20.52 7.45
N LEU A 277 -5.01 21.66 6.77
CA LEU A 277 -6.24 22.29 6.34
C LEU A 277 -7.04 21.41 5.37
N LEU A 278 -6.37 20.76 4.42
CA LEU A 278 -7.02 19.85 3.48
C LEU A 278 -7.60 18.63 4.21
N PHE A 279 -6.88 18.10 5.20
CA PHE A 279 -7.33 16.97 6.02
C PHE A 279 -8.56 17.36 6.84
N ARG A 280 -8.57 18.55 7.44
CA ARG A 280 -9.74 19.08 8.16
C ARG A 280 -10.95 19.21 7.24
N LEU A 281 -10.77 19.79 6.05
CA LEU A 281 -11.85 19.95 5.09
C LEU A 281 -12.39 18.59 4.63
N LEU A 282 -11.52 17.66 4.22
CA LEU A 282 -11.93 16.33 3.79
C LEU A 282 -12.60 15.53 4.91
N PHE A 283 -12.08 15.61 6.14
CA PHE A 283 -12.72 15.00 7.31
C PHE A 283 -14.11 15.55 7.52
N VAL A 284 -14.29 16.88 7.51
CA VAL A 284 -15.60 17.51 7.71
C VAL A 284 -16.57 17.10 6.62
N VAL A 285 -16.16 17.11 5.35
CA VAL A 285 -17.03 16.68 4.25
C VAL A 285 -17.41 15.20 4.38
N TYR A 286 -16.44 14.33 4.65
CA TYR A 286 -16.69 12.90 4.87
C TYR A 286 -17.63 12.67 6.05
N PHE A 287 -17.38 13.38 7.16
CA PHE A 287 -18.17 13.33 8.37
C PHE A 287 -19.63 13.78 8.13
N GLU A 288 -19.81 14.90 7.44
CA GLU A 288 -21.13 15.45 7.09
C GLU A 288 -21.90 14.51 6.16
N ASP A 289 -21.23 13.91 5.17
CA ASP A 289 -21.86 12.98 4.22
C ASP A 289 -22.20 11.64 4.86
N LYS A 290 -21.31 11.09 5.69
CA LYS A 290 -21.51 9.81 6.37
C LYS A 290 -22.63 9.89 7.41
N ASN A 291 -22.76 11.02 8.11
CA ASN A 291 -23.74 11.22 9.17
C ASN A 291 -24.90 12.14 8.74
N HIS A 292 -25.13 12.31 7.45
CA HIS A 292 -26.07 13.29 6.91
C HIS A 292 -27.45 13.24 7.58
N ASP A 293 -28.08 12.05 7.64
CA ASP A 293 -29.43 11.88 8.19
C ASP A 293 -29.52 12.27 9.67
N LEU A 294 -28.46 12.01 10.43
CA LEU A 294 -28.36 12.32 11.84
C LEU A 294 -28.13 13.82 12.05
N LEU A 295 -27.22 14.41 11.28
CA LEU A 295 -26.93 15.84 11.29
C LEU A 295 -28.09 16.69 10.77
N ALA A 296 -28.93 16.16 9.88
CA ALA A 296 -30.14 16.81 9.40
C ALA A 296 -31.20 16.97 10.50
N ARG A 297 -31.28 16.02 11.43
CA ARG A 297 -32.17 16.06 12.60
C ARG A 297 -31.56 16.85 13.77
N HIS A 298 -30.26 17.09 13.74
CA HIS A 298 -29.55 17.80 14.78
C HIS A 298 -30.03 19.27 14.86
N PRO A 299 -30.49 19.77 16.03
CA PRO A 299 -31.13 21.09 16.14
C PRO A 299 -30.25 22.28 15.71
N PHE A 300 -28.95 22.22 15.99
CA PHE A 300 -28.04 23.37 15.83
C PHE A 300 -26.92 23.20 14.81
N TYR A 301 -26.41 21.99 14.58
CA TYR A 301 -25.25 21.74 13.72
C TYR A 301 -25.38 22.35 12.32
N GLN A 302 -26.58 22.31 11.73
CA GLN A 302 -26.85 22.87 10.39
C GLN A 302 -26.54 24.36 10.25
N ARG A 303 -26.43 25.11 11.36
CA ARG A 303 -26.02 26.52 11.34
C ARG A 303 -24.52 26.70 11.12
N PHE A 304 -23.73 25.70 11.52
CA PHE A 304 -22.27 25.71 11.50
C PHE A 304 -21.68 24.79 10.41
N SER A 305 -22.51 23.94 9.79
CA SER A 305 -22.06 22.97 8.80
C SER A 305 -21.29 23.61 7.66
N LEU A 306 -20.32 22.87 7.12
CA LEU A 306 -19.56 23.28 5.95
C LEU A 306 -20.47 23.49 4.74
N GLY A 307 -21.51 22.65 4.60
CA GLY A 307 -22.58 22.87 3.63
C GLY A 307 -23.25 24.24 3.75
N ARG A 308 -23.56 24.69 4.98
CA ARG A 308 -24.15 26.02 5.23
C ARG A 308 -23.18 27.16 4.95
N ILE A 309 -21.92 27.02 5.38
CA ILE A 309 -20.86 27.99 5.09
C ILE A 309 -20.71 28.16 3.57
N PHE A 310 -20.61 27.04 2.84
CA PHE A 310 -20.52 27.06 1.39
C PHE A 310 -21.76 27.66 0.73
N GLY A 311 -22.96 27.30 1.19
CA GLY A 311 -24.21 27.85 0.69
C GLY A 311 -24.26 29.38 0.82
N ASN A 312 -23.87 29.92 1.97
CA ASN A 312 -23.80 31.38 2.17
C ASN A 312 -22.80 32.03 1.21
N LEU A 313 -21.63 31.41 1.00
CA LEU A 313 -20.61 31.89 0.07
C LEU A 313 -21.06 31.82 -1.39
N ARG A 314 -21.83 30.79 -1.79
CA ARG A 314 -22.31 30.63 -3.17
C ARG A 314 -23.35 31.69 -3.55
N HIS A 315 -24.16 32.14 -2.58
CA HIS A 315 -25.22 33.12 -2.78
C HIS A 315 -24.84 34.55 -2.37
N MET A 316 -23.59 34.78 -1.96
CA MET A 316 -23.14 36.11 -1.53
C MET A 316 -23.03 37.08 -2.73
N PRO A 317 -23.29 38.39 -2.53
CA PRO A 317 -23.04 39.39 -3.57
C PRO A 317 -21.54 39.56 -3.90
N ASP A 318 -21.21 39.83 -5.16
CA ASP A 318 -19.81 40.03 -5.60
C ASP A 318 -19.09 41.17 -4.85
N ALA A 319 -19.82 42.18 -4.38
CA ALA A 319 -19.28 43.28 -3.58
C ALA A 319 -18.65 42.80 -2.25
N ASP A 320 -19.13 41.70 -1.70
CA ASP A 320 -18.68 41.10 -0.45
C ASP A 320 -17.56 40.06 -0.65
N ALA A 321 -17.13 39.81 -1.89
CA ALA A 321 -16.16 38.76 -2.23
C ALA A 321 -14.79 38.92 -1.52
N LYS A 322 -14.39 40.14 -1.17
CA LYS A 322 -13.13 40.45 -0.46
C LYS A 322 -13.23 40.41 1.07
N ARG A 323 -14.41 40.11 1.62
CA ARG A 323 -14.58 39.93 3.07
C ARG A 323 -13.96 38.61 3.52
N HIS A 324 -13.84 38.45 4.84
CA HIS A 324 -13.18 37.30 5.47
C HIS A 324 -14.09 36.55 6.46
N ASP A 325 -15.38 36.91 6.54
CA ASP A 325 -16.35 36.26 7.44
C ASP A 325 -16.51 34.75 7.19
N GLY A 326 -16.34 34.28 5.94
CA GLY A 326 -16.34 32.85 5.65
C GLY A 326 -15.23 32.07 6.35
N VAL A 327 -14.00 32.60 6.40
CA VAL A 327 -12.90 31.91 7.11
C VAL A 327 -13.07 31.96 8.63
N PHE A 328 -13.71 33.00 9.17
CA PHE A 328 -14.08 33.02 10.59
C PHE A 328 -15.11 31.95 10.92
N ALA A 329 -16.15 31.78 10.09
CA ALA A 329 -17.13 30.71 10.26
C ALA A 329 -16.50 29.31 10.16
N LEU A 330 -15.56 29.12 9.22
CA LEU A 330 -14.83 27.86 9.10
C LEU A 330 -13.98 27.55 10.34
N LYS A 331 -13.34 28.57 10.94
CA LYS A 331 -12.60 28.39 12.18
C LYS A 331 -13.49 28.03 13.35
N GLN A 332 -14.66 28.68 13.47
CA GLN A 332 -15.64 28.33 14.49
C GLN A 332 -16.10 26.88 14.35
N LEU A 333 -16.31 26.40 13.12
CA LEU A 333 -16.60 24.99 12.87
C LEU A 333 -15.45 24.08 13.35
N PHE A 334 -14.20 24.43 13.05
CA PHE A 334 -13.05 23.64 13.52
C PHE A 334 -12.88 23.66 15.05
N GLU A 335 -13.04 24.82 15.69
CA GLU A 335 -12.98 24.98 17.13
C GLU A 335 -14.11 24.19 17.81
N MET A 336 -15.34 24.26 17.28
CA MET A 336 -16.48 23.49 17.76
C MET A 336 -16.24 21.97 17.65
N LEU A 337 -15.60 21.51 16.58
CA LEU A 337 -15.24 20.09 16.44
C LEU A 337 -14.07 19.70 17.37
N ASP A 338 -13.12 20.60 17.59
CA ASP A 338 -11.97 20.33 18.47
C ASP A 338 -12.37 20.27 19.95
N GLU A 339 -13.10 21.27 20.43
CA GLU A 339 -13.45 21.47 21.84
C GLU A 339 -14.83 20.89 22.21
N GLY A 340 -15.64 20.52 21.22
CA GLY A 340 -17.05 20.21 21.42
C GLY A 340 -17.87 21.48 21.70
N ALA A 341 -19.19 21.35 21.70
CA ALA A 341 -20.08 22.43 22.12
C ALA A 341 -21.34 21.83 22.76
N GLU A 342 -21.24 21.55 24.06
CA GLU A 342 -22.30 20.90 24.84
C GLU A 342 -23.60 21.70 24.84
N ASP A 343 -23.53 23.04 24.80
CA ASP A 343 -24.68 23.94 24.79
C ASP A 343 -25.54 23.82 23.52
N ILE A 344 -24.96 23.26 22.47
CA ILE A 344 -25.63 22.97 21.20
C ILE A 344 -25.50 21.50 20.82
N ASP A 345 -25.36 20.60 21.81
CA ASP A 345 -25.40 19.14 21.63
C ASP A 345 -24.30 18.55 20.71
N ILE A 346 -23.18 19.27 20.51
CA ILE A 346 -22.06 18.79 19.68
C ILE A 346 -21.02 18.05 20.52
N PRO A 347 -20.70 16.78 20.21
CA PRO A 347 -19.68 16.04 20.93
C PRO A 347 -18.29 16.64 20.71
N LEU A 348 -17.43 16.47 21.72
CA LEU A 348 -15.99 16.66 21.59
C LEU A 348 -15.45 15.66 20.57
N PHE A 349 -14.84 16.08 19.46
CA PHE A 349 -14.14 15.12 18.57
C PHE A 349 -12.66 14.97 18.95
N ASN A 350 -12.00 16.02 19.46
CA ASN A 350 -10.62 16.06 19.97
C ASN A 350 -9.69 14.83 19.77
N GLY A 351 -9.18 14.66 18.56
CA GLY A 351 -8.11 13.70 18.20
C GLY A 351 -6.81 14.38 17.76
N GLY A 352 -6.63 15.67 18.07
CA GLY A 352 -5.47 16.46 17.63
C GLY A 352 -5.51 16.94 16.18
N LEU A 353 -6.38 16.42 15.30
CA LEU A 353 -6.53 16.93 13.93
C LEU A 353 -6.95 18.41 13.89
N PHE A 354 -7.90 18.79 14.76
CA PHE A 354 -8.44 20.15 14.84
C PHE A 354 -7.66 21.07 15.79
N ASP A 355 -6.71 20.51 16.56
CA ASP A 355 -5.83 21.25 17.47
C ASP A 355 -5.12 22.41 16.74
N ALA A 356 -5.34 23.62 17.25
CA ALA A 356 -4.74 24.84 16.72
C ALA A 356 -3.20 24.82 16.74
N GLN A 357 -2.58 24.09 17.67
CA GLN A 357 -1.12 23.97 17.79
C GLN A 357 -0.49 23.18 16.65
N ARG A 358 -1.24 22.27 16.01
CA ARG A 358 -0.75 21.50 14.84
C ARG A 358 -0.65 22.32 13.57
N ALA A 359 -1.51 23.33 13.43
CA ALA A 359 -1.53 24.20 12.26
C ALA A 359 -1.54 25.68 12.67
N PRO A 360 -0.45 26.17 13.27
CA PRO A 360 -0.41 27.51 13.84
C PRO A 360 -0.57 28.60 12.78
N LEU A 361 -0.19 28.36 11.52
CA LEU A 361 -0.36 29.34 10.45
C LEU A 361 -1.84 29.56 10.08
N LEU A 362 -2.71 28.60 10.41
CA LEU A 362 -4.16 28.69 10.18
C LEU A 362 -4.85 29.61 11.18
N THR A 363 -4.21 29.96 12.30
CA THR A 363 -4.77 30.85 13.32
C THR A 363 -4.87 32.31 12.85
N GLN A 364 -4.11 32.71 11.82
CA GLN A 364 -4.14 34.09 11.31
C GLN A 364 -5.54 34.51 10.83
N PRO A 365 -6.04 35.71 11.17
CA PRO A 365 -7.44 36.08 10.96
C PRO A 365 -7.85 36.24 9.49
N LYS A 366 -6.91 36.58 8.59
CA LYS A 366 -7.22 36.93 7.18
C LYS A 366 -6.44 36.06 6.19
N ILE A 367 -6.61 34.75 6.28
CA ILE A 367 -5.94 33.80 5.37
C ILE A 367 -6.64 33.74 4.02
N PHE A 368 -7.96 33.56 4.02
CA PHE A 368 -8.78 33.52 2.81
C PHE A 368 -9.74 34.70 2.81
N ASP A 369 -9.90 35.35 1.66
CA ASP A 369 -11.13 36.09 1.40
C ASP A 369 -12.25 35.13 0.99
N ASN A 370 -13.49 35.61 1.00
CA ASN A 370 -14.66 34.80 0.70
C ASN A 370 -14.62 34.25 -0.73
N ALA A 371 -14.06 35.01 -1.69
CA ALA A 371 -13.89 34.55 -3.07
C ALA A 371 -12.98 33.30 -3.14
N THR A 372 -11.83 33.35 -2.47
CA THR A 372 -10.87 32.25 -2.43
C THR A 372 -11.45 31.06 -1.68
N LEU A 373 -12.11 31.28 -0.54
CA LEU A 373 -12.74 30.20 0.23
C LEU A 373 -13.87 29.53 -0.57
N ARG A 374 -14.73 30.31 -1.24
CA ARG A 374 -15.75 29.78 -2.14
C ARG A 374 -15.13 28.90 -3.22
N GLN A 375 -14.06 29.37 -3.87
CA GLN A 375 -13.36 28.63 -4.91
C GLN A 375 -12.78 27.30 -4.38
N ILE A 376 -12.18 27.29 -3.19
CA ILE A 376 -11.65 26.07 -2.55
C ILE A 376 -12.79 25.08 -2.30
N LEU A 377 -13.88 25.53 -1.67
CA LEU A 377 -15.01 24.65 -1.32
C LEU A 377 -15.76 24.16 -2.56
N GLU A 378 -15.97 24.99 -3.57
CA GLU A 378 -16.61 24.60 -4.83
C GLU A 378 -15.81 23.51 -5.55
N LYS A 379 -14.49 23.71 -5.66
CA LYS A 379 -13.56 22.72 -6.21
C LYS A 379 -13.53 21.42 -5.42
N LEU A 380 -13.62 21.48 -4.09
CA LEU A 380 -13.61 20.31 -3.23
C LEU A 380 -14.92 19.50 -3.32
N LEU A 381 -16.07 20.19 -3.34
CA LEU A 381 -17.39 19.57 -3.24
C LEU A 381 -17.98 19.14 -4.59
N TYR A 382 -17.57 19.76 -5.71
CA TYR A 382 -18.17 19.51 -7.03
C TYR A 382 -17.15 19.11 -8.08
N LYS A 383 -17.55 18.23 -9.00
CA LYS A 383 -16.79 17.94 -10.22
C LYS A 383 -16.58 19.23 -11.01
N THR A 384 -15.33 19.49 -11.35
CA THR A 384 -14.93 20.53 -12.29
C THR A 384 -14.31 19.85 -13.51
N HIS A 385 -14.63 20.34 -14.70
CA HIS A 385 -13.94 19.96 -15.94
C HIS A 385 -13.97 21.13 -16.93
N ARG A 386 -12.87 21.36 -17.66
CA ARG A 386 -12.83 22.35 -18.75
C ARG A 386 -13.26 21.69 -20.07
N GLY A 387 -14.52 21.90 -20.48
CA GLY A 387 -15.07 21.46 -21.77
C GLY A 387 -16.25 20.48 -21.64
N ASP A 388 -17.38 20.84 -22.25
CA ASP A 388 -18.68 20.18 -22.50
C ASP A 388 -19.15 18.94 -21.71
N THR A 389 -18.80 18.76 -20.43
CA THR A 389 -19.61 17.92 -19.52
C THR A 389 -19.54 18.35 -18.04
N LEU A 390 -20.72 18.51 -17.43
CA LEU A 390 -21.08 18.43 -15.99
C LEU A 390 -20.34 19.34 -14.98
N PHE A 391 -20.38 20.66 -15.18
CA PHE A 391 -20.40 21.57 -14.02
C PHE A 391 -21.69 21.27 -13.23
N ASP A 392 -21.60 21.12 -11.89
CA ASP A 392 -22.70 20.91 -10.91
C ASP A 392 -22.94 19.49 -10.33
N THR A 393 -22.15 18.46 -10.65
CA THR A 393 -22.27 17.17 -9.90
C THR A 393 -21.51 17.22 -8.58
N ARG A 394 -22.23 17.17 -7.45
CA ARG A 394 -21.65 17.05 -6.10
C ARG A 394 -20.95 15.69 -5.95
N ARG A 395 -19.74 15.68 -5.39
CA ARG A 395 -19.02 14.44 -5.06
C ARG A 395 -19.64 13.78 -3.83
N ASP A 396 -19.75 12.45 -3.86
CA ASP A 396 -20.25 11.65 -2.75
C ASP A 396 -19.08 11.11 -1.92
N PHE A 397 -18.80 11.74 -0.78
CA PHE A 397 -17.70 11.30 0.09
C PHE A 397 -18.08 10.13 1.00
N LYS A 398 -19.38 9.81 1.16
CA LYS A 398 -19.83 8.70 2.01
C LYS A 398 -19.42 7.34 1.44
N ASN A 399 -19.51 7.20 0.12
CA ASN A 399 -19.17 5.96 -0.59
C ASN A 399 -17.73 5.92 -1.11
N MET A 400 -16.99 7.04 -1.02
CA MET A 400 -15.55 7.03 -1.23
C MET A 400 -14.88 6.16 -0.17
N SER A 401 -14.07 5.21 -0.61
CA SER A 401 -13.35 4.37 0.35
C SER A 401 -12.31 5.21 1.09
N VAL A 402 -12.16 4.97 2.40
CA VAL A 402 -11.09 5.56 3.23
C VAL A 402 -9.72 5.32 2.58
N THR A 403 -9.58 4.14 2.00
CA THR A 403 -8.50 3.69 1.16
C THR A 403 -8.19 4.61 -0.04
N HIS A 404 -9.20 5.11 -0.75
CA HIS A 404 -9.02 5.99 -1.92
C HIS A 404 -8.72 7.44 -1.54
N LEU A 405 -9.28 7.92 -0.42
CA LEU A 405 -8.77 9.13 0.23
C LEU A 405 -7.27 8.95 0.52
N GLY A 406 -6.87 7.79 1.07
CA GLY A 406 -5.48 7.39 1.25
C GLY A 406 -4.60 7.65 0.03
N ARG A 407 -5.05 7.29 -1.18
CA ARG A 407 -4.31 7.55 -2.44
C ARG A 407 -4.10 9.04 -2.75
N ILE A 408 -5.11 9.87 -2.51
CA ILE A 408 -5.00 11.34 -2.67
C ILE A 408 -3.93 11.88 -1.71
N TYR A 409 -3.89 11.34 -0.51
CA TYR A 409 -2.96 11.83 0.50
C TYR A 409 -1.55 11.29 0.30
N GLU A 410 -1.39 10.02 -0.06
CA GLU A 410 -0.10 9.43 -0.45
C GLU A 410 0.51 10.17 -1.63
N GLY A 411 -0.28 10.50 -2.64
CA GLY A 411 0.19 11.34 -3.73
C GLY A 411 0.63 12.73 -3.26
N LEU A 412 -0.01 13.33 -2.24
CA LEU A 412 0.46 14.60 -1.65
C LEU A 412 1.88 14.47 -1.07
N LEU A 413 2.24 13.31 -0.51
CA LEU A 413 3.53 13.06 0.11
C LEU A 413 4.71 13.20 -0.87
N GLU A 414 4.46 13.01 -2.17
CA GLU A 414 5.46 13.21 -3.22
C GLU A 414 5.77 14.69 -3.47
N PHE A 415 4.94 15.60 -2.94
CA PHE A 415 5.04 17.03 -3.17
C PHE A 415 5.60 17.81 -1.99
N ARG A 416 6.15 18.98 -2.31
CA ARG A 416 6.47 20.05 -1.37
C ARG A 416 6.17 21.40 -2.01
N PHE A 417 5.97 22.44 -1.19
CA PHE A 417 5.98 23.80 -1.71
C PHE A 417 7.40 24.29 -1.91
N GLU A 418 7.61 24.99 -3.02
CA GLU A 418 8.86 25.71 -3.28
C GLU A 418 8.54 27.16 -3.68
N LYS A 419 9.42 28.09 -3.30
CA LYS A 419 9.39 29.46 -3.81
C LYS A 419 10.20 29.48 -5.10
N ALA A 420 9.60 29.98 -6.18
CA ALA A 420 10.27 30.10 -7.45
C ALA A 420 11.50 31.02 -7.32
N ALA A 421 12.70 30.45 -7.44
CA ALA A 421 13.96 31.21 -7.40
C ALA A 421 14.13 32.10 -8.64
N GLU A 422 13.52 31.68 -9.75
CA GLU A 422 13.46 32.34 -11.04
C GLU A 422 12.07 32.17 -11.65
N THR A 423 11.78 32.84 -12.78
CA THR A 423 10.50 32.65 -13.47
C THR A 423 10.45 31.25 -14.08
N ALA A 424 9.41 30.49 -13.74
CA ALA A 424 9.15 29.17 -14.28
C ALA A 424 7.80 29.13 -14.99
N VAL A 425 7.59 28.13 -15.84
CA VAL A 425 6.35 27.89 -16.56
C VAL A 425 5.90 26.47 -16.32
N TYR A 426 4.72 26.30 -15.75
CA TYR A 426 4.01 25.03 -15.83
C TYR A 426 3.46 24.88 -17.25
N LEU A 427 3.89 23.83 -17.96
CA LEU A 427 3.51 23.60 -19.34
C LEU A 427 2.96 22.18 -19.48
N GLU A 428 1.73 22.09 -20.00
CA GLU A 428 1.12 20.87 -20.50
C GLU A 428 1.17 20.93 -22.03
N TYR A 429 1.85 19.98 -22.67
CA TYR A 429 2.06 20.02 -24.12
C TYR A 429 2.14 18.64 -24.75
N GLU A 430 1.91 18.61 -26.06
CA GLU A 430 2.16 17.48 -26.95
C GLU A 430 3.18 17.88 -28.02
N SER A 431 3.96 16.93 -28.50
CA SER A 431 4.93 17.14 -29.59
C SER A 431 5.31 15.81 -30.26
N ALA A 432 6.14 15.87 -31.30
CA ALA A 432 6.66 14.66 -31.92
C ALA A 432 7.61 13.87 -30.99
N THR A 433 8.33 14.54 -30.07
CA THR A 433 9.24 13.88 -29.12
C THR A 433 8.46 13.11 -28.04
N THR A 434 7.27 13.60 -27.66
CA THR A 434 6.35 12.94 -26.73
C THR A 434 5.47 11.88 -27.38
N LYS A 435 5.62 11.65 -28.69
CA LYS A 435 4.81 10.70 -29.48
C LYS A 435 3.30 10.97 -29.39
N GLY A 436 2.91 12.25 -29.28
CA GLY A 436 1.51 12.66 -29.14
C GLY A 436 0.89 12.37 -27.78
N ARG A 437 1.68 12.04 -26.75
CA ARG A 437 1.19 11.94 -25.36
C ARG A 437 1.33 13.30 -24.68
N ALA A 438 0.29 13.73 -23.97
CA ALA A 438 0.36 14.93 -23.14
C ALA A 438 1.43 14.76 -22.04
N VAL A 439 2.32 15.74 -21.93
CA VAL A 439 3.33 15.84 -20.87
C VAL A 439 3.09 17.13 -20.09
N GLU A 440 3.11 17.05 -18.76
CA GLU A 440 2.93 18.21 -17.89
C GLU A 440 4.03 18.29 -16.82
N ALA A 441 4.69 19.45 -16.72
CA ALA A 441 5.75 19.71 -15.75
C ALA A 441 6.07 21.21 -15.62
N TYR A 442 6.88 21.56 -14.62
CA TYR A 442 7.45 22.91 -14.53
C TYR A 442 8.78 22.99 -15.27
N PHE A 443 8.96 24.06 -16.03
CA PHE A 443 10.17 24.30 -16.81
C PHE A 443 10.72 25.70 -16.52
N ASP A 444 12.04 25.83 -16.50
CA ASP A 444 12.70 27.12 -16.50
C ASP A 444 12.56 27.81 -17.89
N ALA A 445 12.99 29.06 -18.00
CA ALA A 445 12.91 29.81 -19.26
C ALA A 445 13.73 29.18 -20.40
N TYR A 446 14.83 28.51 -20.08
CA TYR A 446 15.72 27.86 -21.05
C TYR A 446 15.08 26.60 -21.64
N ASP A 447 14.60 25.70 -20.78
CA ASP A 447 13.94 24.45 -21.16
C ASP A 447 12.63 24.74 -21.90
N THR A 448 11.85 25.73 -21.44
CA THR A 448 10.64 26.19 -22.16
C THR A 448 10.95 26.65 -23.58
N ALA A 449 12.03 27.40 -23.77
CA ALA A 449 12.44 27.88 -25.10
C ALA A 449 12.91 26.75 -26.02
N LEU A 450 13.46 25.67 -25.47
CA LEU A 450 13.85 24.48 -26.21
C LEU A 450 12.61 23.66 -26.62
N ILE A 451 11.70 23.40 -25.69
CA ILE A 451 10.46 22.63 -25.91
C ILE A 451 9.60 23.28 -26.99
N ARG A 452 9.47 24.61 -26.98
CA ARG A 452 8.70 25.34 -28.01
C ARG A 452 9.26 25.20 -29.43
N LYS A 453 10.53 24.79 -29.58
CA LYS A 453 11.16 24.54 -30.88
C LYS A 453 10.95 23.10 -31.38
N GLU A 454 10.36 22.23 -30.57
CA GLU A 454 10.07 20.86 -30.97
C GLU A 454 9.07 20.81 -32.14
N LYS A 455 9.30 19.85 -33.05
CA LYS A 455 8.41 19.65 -34.19
C LYS A 455 7.04 19.17 -33.70
N GLY A 456 5.98 19.81 -34.17
CA GLY A 456 4.60 19.44 -33.82
C GLY A 456 4.17 19.85 -32.41
N PHE A 457 4.89 20.79 -31.77
CA PHE A 457 4.53 21.32 -30.46
C PHE A 457 3.12 21.91 -30.44
N LYS A 458 2.32 21.50 -29.45
CA LYS A 458 1.00 22.03 -29.14
C LYS A 458 0.90 22.22 -27.63
N ALA A 459 0.81 23.47 -27.19
CA ALA A 459 0.50 23.77 -25.79
C ALA A 459 -0.97 23.45 -25.53
N LEU A 460 -1.22 22.56 -24.56
CA LEU A 460 -2.55 22.26 -24.04
C LEU A 460 -2.89 23.21 -22.89
N ARG A 461 -1.91 23.52 -22.03
CA ARG A 461 -2.06 24.44 -20.91
C ARG A 461 -0.74 25.09 -20.53
N GLU A 462 -0.81 26.35 -20.09
CA GLU A 462 0.34 27.11 -19.65
C GLU A 462 -0.01 27.96 -18.42
N ILE A 463 0.82 27.88 -17.37
CA ILE A 463 0.69 28.70 -16.16
C ILE A 463 2.06 29.28 -15.82
N SER A 464 2.18 30.62 -15.82
CA SER A 464 3.41 31.29 -15.42
C SER A 464 3.53 31.35 -13.89
N VAL A 465 4.69 30.96 -13.37
CA VAL A 465 5.08 31.09 -11.96
C VAL A 465 6.15 32.18 -11.88
N ARG A 466 5.83 33.31 -11.27
CA ARG A 466 6.78 34.43 -11.18
C ARG A 466 7.79 34.15 -10.08
N GLN A 467 8.97 34.76 -10.19
CA GLN A 467 9.95 34.74 -9.12
C GLN A 467 9.31 35.17 -7.78
N GLY A 468 9.52 34.36 -6.75
CA GLY A 468 8.94 34.55 -5.40
C GLY A 468 7.56 33.94 -5.19
N ASP A 469 6.85 33.52 -6.25
CA ASP A 469 5.58 32.81 -6.12
C ASP A 469 5.79 31.40 -5.57
N VAL A 470 4.80 30.93 -4.82
CA VAL A 470 4.74 29.56 -4.32
C VAL A 470 4.08 28.67 -5.36
N TYR A 471 4.70 27.53 -5.64
CA TYR A 471 4.17 26.48 -6.50
C TYR A 471 4.43 25.10 -5.90
N LEU A 472 3.65 24.12 -6.35
CA LEU A 472 3.78 22.74 -5.91
C LEU A 472 4.84 22.00 -6.73
N LYS A 473 5.78 21.32 -6.08
CA LYS A 473 6.87 20.60 -6.74
C LYS A 473 6.93 19.17 -6.27
N SER A 474 7.10 18.21 -7.18
CA SER A 474 7.26 16.79 -6.88
C SER A 474 8.65 16.26 -7.20
N ALA A 475 8.91 15.01 -6.82
CA ALA A 475 10.11 14.29 -7.22
C ALA A 475 10.26 14.11 -8.73
N SER A 476 9.15 14.08 -9.49
CA SER A 476 9.14 13.93 -10.96
C SER A 476 9.04 15.26 -11.72
N ASN A 477 8.99 16.40 -10.99
CA ASN A 477 8.72 17.73 -11.53
C ASN A 477 7.39 17.82 -12.33
N SER A 478 6.47 16.88 -12.09
CA SER A 478 5.13 16.82 -12.66
C SER A 478 4.07 16.92 -11.55
N ARG A 479 2.87 17.42 -11.88
CA ARG A 479 1.71 17.37 -10.98
C ARG A 479 0.95 16.05 -11.03
N LYS A 480 1.31 15.18 -11.97
CA LYS A 480 0.80 13.81 -12.04
C LYS A 480 1.71 12.91 -11.20
N THR A 481 1.15 12.35 -10.12
CA THR A 481 1.84 11.38 -9.27
C THR A 481 1.83 10.01 -9.94
N SER A 482 2.92 9.27 -9.77
CA SER A 482 3.09 7.91 -10.31
C SER A 482 3.95 7.03 -9.39
N ALA A 483 4.29 7.47 -8.18
CA ALA A 483 5.36 6.83 -7.39
C ALA A 483 4.92 6.28 -6.03
N SER A 484 3.62 6.32 -5.69
CA SER A 484 3.05 5.68 -4.51
C SER A 484 2.37 4.37 -4.90
N TYR A 485 3.03 3.24 -4.63
CA TYR A 485 2.49 1.91 -4.91
C TYR A 485 1.44 1.51 -3.88
N TYR A 486 0.28 2.14 -3.97
CA TYR A 486 -0.90 1.73 -3.22
C TYR A 486 -1.21 0.26 -3.54
N THR A 487 -1.39 -0.58 -2.52
CA THR A 487 -1.68 -2.01 -2.71
C THR A 487 -3.18 -2.22 -2.92
N PRO A 488 -3.63 -2.71 -4.08
CA PRO A 488 -5.05 -2.97 -4.33
C PRO A 488 -5.67 -3.91 -3.30
N THR A 489 -6.93 -3.65 -2.90
CA THR A 489 -7.70 -4.52 -1.99
C THR A 489 -7.71 -5.99 -2.42
N VAL A 490 -7.74 -6.25 -3.74
CA VAL A 490 -7.67 -7.63 -4.26
C VAL A 490 -6.41 -8.38 -3.84
N LEU A 491 -5.30 -7.69 -3.52
CA LEU A 491 -4.08 -8.28 -2.98
C LEU A 491 -4.04 -8.23 -1.45
N SER A 492 -4.41 -7.10 -0.85
CA SER A 492 -4.22 -6.86 0.58
C SER A 492 -5.25 -7.61 1.43
N GLU A 493 -6.52 -7.71 1.00
CA GLU A 493 -7.57 -8.40 1.77
C GLU A 493 -7.28 -9.90 1.98
N PRO A 494 -6.95 -10.71 0.94
CA PRO A 494 -6.58 -12.11 1.16
C PRO A 494 -5.33 -12.28 2.04
N LEU A 495 -4.36 -11.36 1.92
CA LEU A 495 -3.12 -11.39 2.69
C LEU A 495 -3.37 -11.10 4.18
N VAL A 496 -4.13 -10.04 4.48
CA VAL A 496 -4.55 -9.68 5.85
C VAL A 496 -5.36 -10.82 6.48
N LYS A 497 -6.31 -11.39 5.72
CA LYS A 497 -7.10 -12.53 6.15
C LYS A 497 -6.21 -13.71 6.54
N ALA A 498 -5.28 -14.10 5.68
CA ALA A 498 -4.35 -15.18 5.96
C ALA A 498 -3.46 -14.89 7.18
N ALA A 499 -3.02 -13.64 7.35
CA ALA A 499 -2.18 -13.22 8.46
C ALA A 499 -2.90 -13.31 9.81
N VAL A 500 -4.14 -12.79 9.87
CA VAL A 500 -4.97 -12.80 11.09
C VAL A 500 -5.47 -14.20 11.42
N ASP A 501 -5.88 -15.00 10.42
CA ASP A 501 -6.31 -16.38 10.62
C ASP A 501 -5.18 -17.23 11.21
N GLN A 502 -3.95 -17.09 10.70
CA GLN A 502 -2.77 -17.77 11.23
C GLN A 502 -2.48 -17.36 12.69
N ALA A 503 -2.58 -16.06 13.01
CA ALA A 503 -2.38 -15.58 14.37
C ALA A 503 -3.47 -16.08 15.33
N LEU A 504 -4.72 -16.19 14.88
CA LEU A 504 -5.82 -16.70 15.70
C LEU A 504 -5.70 -18.19 16.00
N GLN A 505 -5.24 -18.99 15.04
CA GLN A 505 -4.94 -20.40 15.29
C GLN A 505 -3.86 -20.55 16.37
N GLN A 506 -2.81 -19.73 16.30
CA GLN A 506 -1.75 -19.71 17.30
C GLN A 506 -2.24 -19.20 18.66
N ALA A 507 -3.01 -18.12 18.67
CA ALA A 507 -3.59 -17.56 19.89
C ALA A 507 -4.51 -18.56 20.59
N ALA A 508 -5.34 -19.28 19.85
CA ALA A 508 -6.20 -20.33 20.39
C ALA A 508 -5.40 -21.46 21.04
N ALA A 509 -4.27 -21.87 20.43
CA ALA A 509 -3.37 -22.87 21.00
C ALA A 509 -2.69 -22.39 22.31
N GLN A 510 -2.56 -21.07 22.49
CA GLN A 510 -1.98 -20.43 23.67
C GLN A 510 -3.02 -19.94 24.70
N GLY A 511 -4.31 -20.05 24.40
CA GLY A 511 -5.39 -19.50 25.23
C GLY A 511 -5.46 -17.96 25.25
N LYS A 512 -4.88 -17.29 24.24
CA LYS A 512 -4.89 -15.83 24.09
C LYS A 512 -6.19 -15.38 23.41
N ALA A 513 -6.82 -14.31 23.92
CA ALA A 513 -8.05 -13.78 23.35
C ALA A 513 -7.80 -13.00 22.05
N LEU A 514 -8.80 -12.92 21.17
CA LEU A 514 -8.71 -12.16 19.92
C LEU A 514 -8.35 -10.68 20.15
N MET A 515 -8.90 -10.09 21.22
CA MET A 515 -8.71 -8.68 21.57
C MET A 515 -7.30 -8.34 22.06
N ASP A 516 -6.44 -9.35 22.25
CA ASP A 516 -5.06 -9.20 22.71
C ASP A 516 -4.04 -9.35 21.56
N LEU A 517 -4.50 -9.59 20.34
CA LEU A 517 -3.63 -9.63 19.17
C LEU A 517 -2.99 -8.26 18.92
N LYS A 518 -1.70 -8.25 18.60
CA LYS A 518 -0.93 -7.06 18.25
C LYS A 518 -0.52 -7.14 16.78
N ILE A 519 -1.10 -6.26 15.97
CA ILE A 519 -0.94 -6.20 14.51
C ILE A 519 -0.20 -4.91 14.14
N LEU A 520 0.93 -5.04 13.47
CA LEU A 520 1.78 -3.93 13.06
C LEU A 520 1.88 -3.81 11.53
N ASP A 521 1.82 -2.58 11.03
CA ASP A 521 2.40 -2.18 9.74
C ASP A 521 3.44 -1.08 9.98
N ASN A 522 4.71 -1.35 9.71
CA ASN A 522 5.81 -0.40 9.97
C ASN A 522 6.33 0.33 8.72
N ALA A 523 5.58 0.26 7.63
CA ALA A 523 5.65 1.18 6.51
C ALA A 523 4.22 1.54 6.10
N CYS A 524 3.44 2.02 7.08
CA CYS A 524 1.99 1.95 6.99
C CYS A 524 1.37 2.86 5.92
N GLY A 525 2.09 3.86 5.42
CA GLY A 525 1.58 4.79 4.42
C GLY A 525 0.25 5.39 4.91
N SER A 526 -0.79 5.25 4.09
CA SER A 526 -2.15 5.70 4.45
C SER A 526 -2.90 4.89 5.51
N GLY A 527 -2.29 3.83 6.04
CA GLY A 527 -2.91 2.92 7.00
C GLY A 527 -3.85 1.90 6.34
N HIS A 528 -3.72 1.65 5.04
CA HIS A 528 -4.62 0.76 4.30
C HIS A 528 -4.68 -0.66 4.90
N PHE A 529 -3.52 -1.30 5.10
CA PHE A 529 -3.44 -2.61 5.75
C PHE A 529 -3.96 -2.60 7.19
N LEU A 530 -3.77 -1.50 7.92
CA LEU A 530 -4.28 -1.33 9.28
C LEU A 530 -5.81 -1.26 9.32
N VAL A 531 -6.42 -0.53 8.39
CA VAL A 531 -7.88 -0.43 8.25
C VAL A 531 -8.47 -1.77 7.81
N GLU A 532 -7.83 -2.48 6.88
CA GLU A 532 -8.28 -3.82 6.47
C GLU A 532 -8.17 -4.83 7.61
N ALA A 533 -7.06 -4.84 8.36
CA ALA A 533 -6.90 -5.70 9.53
C ALA A 533 -7.94 -5.40 10.60
N LEU A 534 -8.24 -4.12 10.85
CA LEU A 534 -9.28 -3.70 11.79
C LEU A 534 -10.67 -4.19 11.36
N ASN A 535 -11.01 -4.04 10.07
CA ASN A 535 -12.28 -4.50 9.52
C ASN A 535 -12.42 -6.02 9.67
N TYR A 536 -11.39 -6.78 9.27
CA TYR A 536 -11.42 -8.24 9.35
C TYR A 536 -11.49 -8.74 10.80
N LEU A 537 -10.76 -8.11 11.73
CA LEU A 537 -10.88 -8.41 13.16
C LEU A 537 -12.29 -8.12 13.71
N THR A 538 -12.93 -7.04 13.23
CA THR A 538 -14.29 -6.67 13.63
C THR A 538 -15.29 -7.73 13.16
N ASP A 539 -15.18 -8.19 11.91
CA ASP A 539 -16.01 -9.27 11.36
C ASP A 539 -15.87 -10.55 12.19
N LEU A 540 -14.64 -10.95 12.50
CA LEU A 540 -14.37 -12.12 13.32
C LEU A 540 -14.86 -11.99 14.77
N ALA A 541 -14.82 -10.78 15.34
CA ALA A 541 -15.35 -10.52 16.68
C ALA A 541 -16.89 -10.58 16.68
N LEU A 542 -17.55 -10.02 15.66
CA LEU A 542 -19.00 -10.12 15.48
C LEU A 542 -19.45 -11.57 15.34
N ASP A 543 -18.74 -12.35 14.53
CA ASP A 543 -19.04 -13.78 14.32
C ASP A 543 -18.93 -14.61 15.62
N ARG A 544 -18.10 -14.16 16.56
CA ARG A 544 -17.90 -14.83 17.86
C ARG A 544 -18.75 -14.24 18.99
N LEU A 545 -19.45 -13.13 18.77
CA LEU A 545 -20.13 -12.38 19.84
C LEU A 545 -21.15 -13.22 20.61
N ASP A 546 -21.92 -14.07 19.94
CA ASP A 546 -22.92 -14.93 20.59
C ASP A 546 -22.29 -16.01 21.50
N GLY A 547 -21.05 -16.42 21.21
CA GLY A 547 -20.35 -17.49 21.92
C GLY A 547 -19.27 -17.03 22.91
N ASP A 548 -18.88 -15.75 22.86
CA ASP A 548 -17.79 -15.19 23.65
C ASP A 548 -18.32 -14.21 24.72
N ALA A 549 -18.35 -14.66 25.98
CA ALA A 549 -18.82 -13.86 27.10
C ALA A 549 -17.99 -12.58 27.33
N GLY A 550 -16.71 -12.58 26.97
CA GLY A 550 -15.84 -11.41 27.08
C GLY A 550 -16.23 -10.33 26.09
N LEU A 551 -16.52 -10.72 24.85
CA LEU A 551 -17.04 -9.82 23.82
C LEU A 551 -18.42 -9.27 24.18
N GLN A 552 -19.33 -10.11 24.71
CA GLN A 552 -20.66 -9.66 25.16
C GLN A 552 -20.57 -8.63 26.28
N ALA A 553 -19.71 -8.87 27.27
CA ALA A 553 -19.49 -7.95 28.37
C ALA A 553 -18.91 -6.62 27.87
N LEU A 554 -17.96 -6.67 26.93
CA LEU A 554 -17.37 -5.49 26.29
C LEU A 554 -18.43 -4.67 25.55
N VAL A 555 -19.17 -5.28 24.62
CA VAL A 555 -20.21 -4.60 23.82
C VAL A 555 -21.27 -3.99 24.71
N LYS A 556 -21.72 -4.72 25.75
CA LYS A 556 -22.71 -4.20 26.69
C LYS A 556 -22.17 -3.00 27.46
N GLN A 557 -21.00 -3.12 28.08
CA GLN A 557 -20.41 -2.05 28.90
C GLN A 557 -20.14 -0.79 28.08
N GLU A 558 -19.61 -0.94 26.86
CA GLU A 558 -19.32 0.19 25.99
C GLU A 558 -20.58 0.76 25.36
N GLY A 559 -21.53 -0.08 24.97
CA GLY A 559 -22.84 0.35 24.48
C GLY A 559 -23.59 1.18 25.53
N ASP A 560 -23.58 0.76 26.79
CA ASP A 560 -24.22 1.50 27.89
C ASP A 560 -23.58 2.90 28.07
N LYS A 561 -22.24 2.99 28.05
CA LYS A 561 -21.53 4.28 28.12
C LYS A 561 -21.82 5.19 26.93
N ILE A 562 -21.83 4.65 25.72
CA ILE A 562 -22.13 5.43 24.52
C ILE A 562 -23.58 5.91 24.55
N ALA A 563 -24.51 5.06 24.99
CA ALA A 563 -25.91 5.45 25.17
C ALA A 563 -26.06 6.56 26.21
N ASP A 564 -25.28 6.56 27.30
CA ASP A 564 -25.24 7.66 28.26
C ASP A 564 -24.76 8.97 27.63
N GLN A 565 -23.68 8.94 26.83
CA GLN A 565 -23.17 10.11 26.10
C GLN A 565 -24.19 10.65 25.10
N LEU A 566 -24.82 9.77 24.34
CA LEU A 566 -25.84 10.14 23.36
C LEU A 566 -27.08 10.75 24.03
N ARG A 567 -27.50 10.20 25.16
CA ARG A 567 -28.58 10.78 25.98
C ARG A 567 -28.21 12.15 26.53
N PHE A 568 -26.97 12.33 26.98
CA PHE A 568 -26.47 13.63 27.45
C PHE A 568 -26.51 14.69 26.33
N LEU A 569 -26.17 14.31 25.10
CA LEU A 569 -26.20 15.18 23.91
C LEU A 569 -27.59 15.23 23.22
N ASN A 570 -28.65 14.70 23.83
CA ASN A 570 -29.99 14.65 23.21
C ASN A 570 -30.01 14.04 21.79
N LEU A 571 -29.11 13.10 21.51
CA LEU A 571 -28.97 12.47 20.20
C LEU A 571 -29.76 11.16 20.15
N ASP A 572 -30.77 11.11 19.26
CA ASP A 572 -31.56 9.91 18.97
C ASP A 572 -30.79 8.99 18.00
N TYR A 573 -29.73 8.36 18.53
CA TYR A 573 -28.86 7.45 17.81
C TYR A 573 -28.51 6.25 18.67
N HIS A 574 -28.37 5.09 18.05
CA HIS A 574 -27.92 3.87 18.69
C HIS A 574 -26.83 3.23 17.81
N PRO A 575 -25.59 3.11 18.29
CA PRO A 575 -24.52 2.48 17.53
C PRO A 575 -24.76 0.98 17.39
N ASP A 576 -24.31 0.43 16.26
CA ASP A 576 -24.31 -1.01 16.04
C ASP A 576 -23.22 -1.70 16.87
N ASP A 577 -23.43 -2.98 17.22
CA ASP A 577 -22.42 -3.80 17.92
C ASP A 577 -21.08 -3.81 17.16
N ALA A 578 -21.13 -3.78 15.82
CA ALA A 578 -19.98 -3.70 14.94
C ALA A 578 -19.15 -2.43 15.14
N GLN A 579 -19.82 -1.28 15.32
CA GLN A 579 -19.14 0.01 15.53
C GLN A 579 -18.46 0.03 16.89
N ILE A 580 -19.14 -0.51 17.92
CA ILE A 580 -18.61 -0.61 19.28
C ILE A 580 -17.37 -1.51 19.29
N LEU A 581 -17.45 -2.70 18.70
CA LEU A 581 -16.32 -3.65 18.60
C LEU A 581 -15.15 -3.05 17.83
N LYS A 582 -15.42 -2.43 16.66
CA LYS A 582 -14.39 -1.80 15.83
C LYS A 582 -13.61 -0.75 16.60
N ARG A 583 -14.31 0.14 17.31
CA ARG A 583 -13.67 1.16 18.14
C ARG A 583 -12.80 0.55 19.23
N ALA A 584 -13.28 -0.49 19.90
CA ALA A 584 -12.54 -1.17 20.96
C ALA A 584 -11.29 -1.92 20.42
N LEU A 585 -11.41 -2.55 19.26
CA LEU A 585 -10.32 -3.28 18.59
C LEU A 585 -9.21 -2.36 18.11
N LEU A 586 -9.55 -1.19 17.56
CA LEU A 586 -8.59 -0.19 17.09
C LEU A 586 -7.56 0.14 18.17
N LYS A 587 -8.04 0.46 19.38
CA LYS A 587 -7.17 0.87 20.49
C LYS A 587 -6.39 -0.28 21.12
N ARG A 588 -6.70 -1.54 20.83
CA ARG A 588 -6.01 -2.70 21.44
C ARG A 588 -5.06 -3.40 20.49
N CYS A 589 -5.41 -3.46 19.21
CA CYS A 589 -4.81 -4.41 18.27
C CYS A 589 -3.98 -3.76 17.16
N ILE A 590 -4.20 -2.49 16.83
CA ILE A 590 -3.66 -1.89 15.60
C ILE A 590 -2.50 -0.95 15.92
N PHE A 591 -1.35 -1.18 15.27
CA PHE A 591 -0.11 -0.42 15.43
C PHE A 591 0.48 -0.03 14.06
N GLY A 592 1.01 1.18 13.96
CA GLY A 592 1.55 1.74 12.72
C GLY A 592 2.85 2.50 12.92
N VAL A 593 3.79 2.39 11.98
CA VAL A 593 4.98 3.26 11.90
C VAL A 593 5.18 3.71 10.48
N ASP A 594 5.53 4.98 10.31
CA ASP A 594 6.01 5.50 9.03
C ASP A 594 7.11 6.56 9.22
N LEU A 595 8.03 6.63 8.25
CA LEU A 595 9.08 7.64 8.22
C LEU A 595 8.54 9.03 7.87
N ASN A 596 7.44 9.09 7.12
CA ASN A 596 6.80 10.33 6.74
C ASN A 596 5.74 10.74 7.78
N PRO A 597 5.90 11.88 8.48
CA PRO A 597 4.94 12.31 9.49
C PRO A 597 3.52 12.51 8.95
N PHE A 598 3.36 12.83 7.68
CA PHE A 598 2.04 12.98 7.06
C PHE A 598 1.36 11.64 6.78
N ALA A 599 2.12 10.59 6.43
CA ALA A 599 1.60 9.24 6.30
C ALA A 599 1.02 8.76 7.64
N VAL A 600 1.71 9.05 8.74
CA VAL A 600 1.24 8.74 10.10
C VAL A 600 -0.08 9.45 10.41
N GLU A 601 -0.19 10.75 10.14
CA GLU A 601 -1.45 11.48 10.36
C GLU A 601 -2.58 10.95 9.48
N LEU A 602 -2.25 10.59 8.26
CA LEU A 602 -3.18 9.99 7.33
C LEU A 602 -3.69 8.63 7.82
N ALA A 603 -2.80 7.75 8.27
CA ALA A 603 -3.18 6.46 8.84
C ALA A 603 -4.13 6.64 10.04
N ARG A 604 -3.86 7.60 10.93
CA ARG A 604 -4.76 7.94 12.04
C ARG A 604 -6.12 8.43 11.55
N LEU A 605 -6.14 9.33 10.57
CA LEU A 605 -7.36 9.84 9.96
C LEU A 605 -8.21 8.72 9.36
N SER A 606 -7.57 7.82 8.61
CA SER A 606 -8.20 6.65 8.01
C SER A 606 -8.86 5.75 9.07
N LEU A 607 -8.13 5.46 10.15
CA LEU A 607 -8.63 4.63 11.25
C LEU A 607 -9.76 5.31 12.01
N TRP A 608 -9.67 6.62 12.26
CA TRP A 608 -10.77 7.40 12.87
C TRP A 608 -12.00 7.43 11.99
N MET A 609 -11.88 7.73 10.70
CA MET A 609 -13.02 7.75 9.77
C MET A 609 -13.75 6.41 9.72
N ASP A 610 -13.01 5.29 9.77
CA ASP A 610 -13.59 3.96 9.71
C ASP A 610 -14.22 3.49 11.03
N SER A 611 -13.71 3.94 12.19
CA SER A 611 -14.14 3.52 13.54
C SER A 611 -15.04 4.52 14.29
N PHE A 612 -15.32 5.69 13.70
CA PHE A 612 -16.04 6.77 14.36
C PHE A 612 -17.51 6.42 14.70
N ILE A 613 -17.94 6.86 15.89
CA ILE A 613 -19.32 6.80 16.38
C ILE A 613 -19.75 8.23 16.74
N PHE A 614 -20.80 8.75 16.11
CA PHE A 614 -21.32 10.09 16.43
C PHE A 614 -21.75 10.16 17.90
N GLY A 615 -21.45 11.27 18.57
CA GLY A 615 -21.66 11.44 20.01
C GLY A 615 -20.50 10.98 20.90
N THR A 616 -19.42 10.41 20.34
CA THR A 616 -18.24 9.99 21.09
C THR A 616 -16.99 10.74 20.62
N PRO A 617 -15.97 10.92 21.49
CA PRO A 617 -14.72 11.53 21.07
C PRO A 617 -13.88 10.62 20.18
N LEU A 618 -12.89 11.16 19.47
CA LEU A 618 -11.91 10.34 18.75
C LEU A 618 -11.03 9.60 19.76
N SER A 619 -10.78 8.31 19.50
CA SER A 619 -9.88 7.50 20.33
C SER A 619 -8.47 8.07 20.28
N PHE A 620 -7.79 8.12 21.43
CA PHE A 620 -6.39 8.53 21.52
C PHE A 620 -5.51 7.37 21.03
N ILE A 621 -4.98 7.47 19.80
CA ILE A 621 -4.22 6.41 19.10
C ILE A 621 -2.84 6.88 18.62
N GLU A 622 -2.42 8.09 19.00
CA GLU A 622 -1.15 8.69 18.60
C GLU A 622 0.07 7.91 19.10
N HIS A 623 -0.11 7.12 20.17
CA HIS A 623 0.89 6.20 20.70
C HIS A 623 0.88 4.84 19.97
N HIS A 624 -0.14 4.52 19.19
CA HIS A 624 -0.21 3.30 18.38
C HIS A 624 0.29 3.51 16.96
N VAL A 625 0.08 4.71 16.40
CA VAL A 625 0.50 5.08 15.05
C VAL A 625 1.53 6.19 15.15
N GLN A 626 2.82 5.87 14.99
CA GLN A 626 3.94 6.74 15.33
C GLN A 626 4.85 7.10 14.14
N HIS A 627 5.51 8.25 14.24
CA HIS A 627 6.48 8.74 13.25
C HIS A 627 7.90 8.33 13.64
N GLY A 628 8.58 7.60 12.76
CA GLY A 628 9.96 7.17 12.98
C GLY A 628 10.54 6.33 11.83
N ASN A 629 11.86 6.19 11.82
CA ASN A 629 12.56 5.33 10.90
C ASN A 629 12.49 3.88 11.39
N ALA A 630 11.63 3.09 10.74
CA ALA A 630 11.40 1.68 11.07
C ALA A 630 12.66 0.79 11.06
N LEU A 631 13.73 1.19 10.37
CA LEU A 631 14.97 0.41 10.24
C LEU A 631 16.09 0.87 11.19
N MET A 632 16.13 2.16 11.54
CA MET A 632 17.18 2.73 12.39
C MET A 632 16.71 2.81 13.86
N GLY A 633 17.07 1.79 14.62
CA GLY A 633 16.67 1.64 16.02
C GLY A 633 17.57 0.69 16.79
N ALA A 634 17.44 0.74 18.12
CA ALA A 634 18.11 -0.15 19.06
C ALA A 634 17.09 -0.76 20.03
N SER A 635 17.39 -1.97 20.49
CA SER A 635 16.66 -2.73 21.52
C SER A 635 17.27 -2.53 22.91
N VAL A 636 16.57 -2.95 23.96
CA VAL A 636 17.15 -3.01 25.31
C VAL A 636 18.36 -3.94 25.35
N GLN A 637 18.32 -5.04 24.59
CA GLN A 637 19.42 -5.99 24.52
C GLN A 637 20.68 -5.38 23.90
N ASP A 638 20.56 -4.50 22.90
CA ASP A 638 21.69 -3.75 22.33
C ASP A 638 22.41 -2.92 23.40
N PHE A 639 21.64 -2.23 24.24
CA PHE A 639 22.18 -1.40 25.32
C PHE A 639 22.84 -2.22 26.43
N ILE A 640 22.21 -3.34 26.83
CA ILE A 640 22.78 -4.29 27.79
C ILE A 640 24.10 -4.86 27.27
N ALA A 641 24.13 -5.30 26.01
CA ALA A 641 25.33 -5.86 25.40
C ALA A 641 26.48 -4.85 25.38
N TYR A 642 26.20 -3.58 25.02
CA TYR A 642 27.19 -2.51 25.04
C TYR A 642 27.81 -2.30 26.43
N ASN A 643 26.97 -2.19 27.47
CA ASN A 643 27.44 -1.98 28.84
C ASN A 643 28.27 -3.16 29.36
N ALA A 644 27.89 -4.39 29.03
CA ALA A 644 28.61 -5.59 29.44
C ALA A 644 30.03 -5.66 28.84
N THR A 645 30.21 -5.18 27.60
CA THR A 645 31.50 -5.26 26.90
C THR A 645 32.44 -4.09 27.16
N GLU A 646 31.91 -2.86 27.28
CA GLU A 646 32.75 -1.64 27.23
C GLU A 646 32.99 -0.99 28.60
N VAL A 647 32.11 -1.19 29.59
CA VAL A 647 32.14 -0.39 30.82
C VAL A 647 32.77 -1.11 32.02
N GLN A 648 32.88 -2.45 32.03
CA GLN A 648 33.49 -3.27 33.12
C GLN A 648 33.15 -2.83 34.57
N GLN A 649 32.01 -2.17 34.78
CA GLN A 649 31.50 -1.83 36.10
C GLN A 649 30.20 -2.61 36.31
N ASN A 650 30.13 -3.36 37.41
CA ASN A 650 28.88 -3.86 37.98
C ASN A 650 28.10 -2.64 38.46
N ASP A 651 27.43 -1.98 37.53
CA ASP A 651 26.77 -0.71 37.79
C ASP A 651 25.31 -0.99 38.18
N LEU A 652 24.97 -0.73 39.46
CA LEU A 652 23.61 -0.78 40.02
C LEU A 652 22.56 -0.04 39.16
N PHE A 653 23.01 0.83 38.23
CA PHE A 653 22.20 1.54 37.26
C PHE A 653 21.67 0.68 36.09
N VAL A 654 22.44 -0.30 35.59
CA VAL A 654 21.98 -1.22 34.53
C VAL A 654 20.98 -2.22 35.09
N ASP A 655 21.19 -2.67 36.34
CA ASP A 655 20.26 -3.55 37.06
C ASP A 655 18.86 -2.93 37.23
N ASN A 656 18.75 -1.61 37.23
CA ASN A 656 17.50 -0.88 37.37
C ASN A 656 16.85 -0.48 36.03
N LEU A 657 17.51 -0.72 34.88
CA LEU A 657 16.95 -0.43 33.56
C LEU A 657 15.75 -1.33 33.27
N SER A 658 15.88 -2.63 33.55
CA SER A 658 14.77 -3.58 33.41
C SER A 658 13.58 -3.15 34.26
N ALA A 659 13.81 -2.72 35.51
CA ALA A 659 12.75 -2.24 36.39
C ALA A 659 12.05 -0.97 35.86
N ARG A 660 12.77 -0.06 35.21
CA ARG A 660 12.18 1.12 34.54
C ARG A 660 11.33 0.75 33.33
N PHE A 661 11.75 -0.25 32.56
CA PHE A 661 10.92 -0.81 31.48
C PHE A 661 9.67 -1.50 32.04
N ASP A 662 9.80 -2.24 33.14
CA ASP A 662 8.67 -2.86 33.84
C ASP A 662 7.67 -1.82 34.33
N GLU A 663 8.16 -0.72 34.89
CA GLU A 663 7.34 0.42 35.32
C GLU A 663 6.63 1.09 34.13
N LEU A 664 7.33 1.34 33.01
CA LEU A 664 6.73 1.88 31.80
C LEU A 664 5.62 0.95 31.28
N ARG A 665 5.87 -0.37 31.26
CA ARG A 665 4.88 -1.39 30.86
C ARG A 665 3.64 -1.36 31.75
N GLY A 666 3.82 -1.22 33.07
CA GLY A 666 2.71 -1.09 34.01
C GLY A 666 1.78 0.09 33.68
N VAL A 667 2.35 1.28 33.47
CA VAL A 667 1.57 2.49 33.14
C VAL A 667 0.94 2.42 31.74
N MET A 668 1.56 1.71 30.80
CA MET A 668 0.99 1.51 29.47
C MET A 668 -0.21 0.55 29.48
N HIS A 669 -0.18 -0.49 30.32
CA HIS A 669 -1.35 -1.32 30.53
C HIS A 669 -2.55 -0.53 31.10
N GLU A 670 -2.30 0.48 31.93
CA GLU A 670 -3.36 1.40 32.39
C GLU A 670 -3.94 2.23 31.23
N LEU A 671 -3.10 2.66 30.28
CA LEU A 671 -3.56 3.40 29.09
C LEU A 671 -4.38 2.52 28.13
N ASP A 672 -3.94 1.29 27.88
CA ASP A 672 -4.65 0.30 27.04
C ASP A 672 -6.00 -0.10 27.65
N ALA A 673 -6.09 -0.11 28.99
CA ALA A 673 -7.34 -0.43 29.70
C ALA A 673 -8.39 0.70 29.59
N MET A 674 -7.95 1.96 29.40
CA MET A 674 -8.87 3.08 29.14
C MET A 674 -9.44 2.96 27.73
N ARG A 675 -10.77 3.11 27.59
CA ARG A 675 -11.47 2.86 26.31
C ARG A 675 -11.78 4.13 25.52
N ASP A 676 -11.54 5.30 26.11
CA ASP A 676 -11.72 6.62 25.51
C ASP A 676 -13.16 6.84 25.01
N THR A 677 -14.13 6.29 25.69
CA THR A 677 -15.55 6.29 25.28
C THR A 677 -16.21 7.60 25.64
N THR A 678 -15.69 8.28 26.65
CA THR A 678 -16.17 9.59 27.13
C THR A 678 -15.06 10.65 27.00
N PRO A 679 -15.43 11.95 26.92
CA PRO A 679 -14.46 13.05 26.94
C PRO A 679 -13.49 13.00 28.13
N ALA A 680 -14.00 12.66 29.32
CA ALA A 680 -13.19 12.55 30.53
C ALA A 680 -12.14 11.42 30.45
N GLU A 681 -12.49 10.28 29.84
CA GLU A 681 -11.54 9.19 29.61
C GLU A 681 -10.44 9.60 28.64
N VAL A 682 -10.77 10.32 27.55
CA VAL A 682 -9.78 10.85 26.60
C VAL A 682 -8.84 11.85 27.27
N GLU A 683 -9.38 12.78 28.06
CA GLU A 683 -8.56 13.73 28.81
C GLU A 683 -7.65 13.02 29.81
N GLN A 684 -8.15 12.00 30.51
CA GLN A 684 -7.37 11.16 31.42
C GLN A 684 -6.26 10.41 30.67
N SER A 685 -6.55 9.79 29.53
CA SER A 685 -5.56 9.13 28.67
C SER A 685 -4.46 10.10 28.24
N LYS A 686 -4.81 11.30 27.76
CA LYS A 686 -3.85 12.35 27.37
C LYS A 686 -3.02 12.83 28.56
N ARG A 687 -3.65 13.02 29.73
CA ARG A 687 -2.96 13.43 30.95
C ARG A 687 -2.00 12.36 31.45
N LEU A 688 -2.41 11.10 31.48
CA LEU A 688 -1.56 9.97 31.85
C LEU A 688 -0.36 9.88 30.91
N TRP A 689 -0.60 10.01 29.60
CA TRP A 689 0.45 10.06 28.59
C TRP A 689 1.46 11.18 28.85
N ALA A 690 0.98 12.43 28.97
CA ALA A 690 1.82 13.60 29.14
C ALA A 690 2.61 13.63 30.46
N THR A 691 2.01 13.15 31.56
CA THR A 691 2.58 13.28 32.90
C THR A 691 3.37 12.06 33.37
N SER A 692 2.99 10.85 32.94
CA SER A 692 3.51 9.61 33.52
C SER A 692 4.27 8.75 32.50
N ILE A 693 3.85 8.73 31.23
CA ILE A 693 4.40 7.83 30.21
C ILE A 693 5.48 8.53 29.40
N ALA A 694 5.14 9.64 28.73
CA ALA A 694 6.05 10.34 27.82
C ALA A 694 7.38 10.76 28.48
N PRO A 695 7.43 11.24 29.74
CA PRO A 695 8.70 11.53 30.41
C PRO A 695 9.59 10.28 30.55
N LYS A 696 9.03 9.15 30.99
CA LYS A 696 9.75 7.87 31.13
C LYS A 696 10.22 7.33 29.78
N LEU A 697 9.34 7.36 28.78
CA LEU A 697 9.62 6.95 27.41
C LEU A 697 10.78 7.77 26.83
N ASN A 698 10.77 9.08 27.01
CA ASN A 698 11.83 9.97 26.54
C ASN A 698 13.21 9.62 27.13
N LEU A 699 13.27 9.27 28.42
CA LEU A 699 14.53 8.86 29.04
C LEU A 699 15.05 7.53 28.48
N LEU A 700 14.18 6.53 28.37
CA LEU A 700 14.56 5.23 27.80
C LEU A 700 14.97 5.38 26.31
N SER A 701 14.23 6.18 25.56
CA SER A 701 14.54 6.49 24.15
C SER A 701 15.89 7.19 24.00
N ARG A 702 16.27 8.11 24.90
CA ARG A 702 17.61 8.73 24.91
C ARG A 702 18.72 7.70 25.09
N ALA A 703 18.56 6.76 26.01
CA ALA A 703 19.55 5.72 26.27
C ALA A 703 19.77 4.82 25.05
N LEU A 704 18.70 4.42 24.38
CA LEU A 704 18.79 3.62 23.15
C LEU A 704 19.27 4.46 21.96
N SER A 705 18.89 5.72 21.88
CA SER A 705 19.36 6.66 20.86
C SER A 705 20.86 6.86 20.92
N PHE A 706 21.48 6.80 22.11
CA PHE A 706 22.94 6.86 22.24
C PHE A 706 23.63 5.74 21.43
N ILE A 707 23.11 4.50 21.49
CA ILE A 707 23.64 3.37 20.70
C ILE A 707 23.52 3.67 19.20
N CYS A 708 22.36 4.16 18.77
CA CYS A 708 22.14 4.51 17.37
C CYS A 708 23.00 5.70 16.91
N THR A 709 23.25 6.70 17.77
CA THR A 709 24.12 7.84 17.48
C THR A 709 25.56 7.38 17.24
N ARG A 710 26.09 6.44 18.04
CA ARG A 710 27.42 5.88 17.80
C ARG A 710 27.51 5.20 16.44
N ARG A 711 26.54 4.34 16.12
CA ARG A 711 26.44 3.66 14.82
C ARG A 711 26.37 4.67 13.66
N ALA A 712 25.57 5.73 13.79
CA ALA A 712 25.44 6.78 12.78
C ALA A 712 26.72 7.61 12.61
N LEU A 713 27.42 7.96 13.70
CA LEU A 713 28.71 8.67 13.63
C LEU A 713 29.75 7.85 12.88
N LEU A 714 29.84 6.54 13.15
CA LEU A 714 30.74 5.64 12.41
C LEU A 714 30.36 5.54 10.94
N ALA A 715 29.06 5.46 10.63
CA ALA A 715 28.56 5.42 9.25
C ALA A 715 28.85 6.72 8.46
N GLU A 716 28.95 7.86 9.15
CA GLU A 716 29.38 9.14 8.56
C GLU A 716 30.93 9.27 8.45
N GLY A 717 31.71 8.32 8.97
CA GLY A 717 33.17 8.41 9.04
C GLY A 717 33.70 9.34 10.15
N ASN A 718 32.87 9.63 11.15
CA ASN A 718 33.18 10.50 12.29
C ASN A 718 33.68 9.70 13.51
N ASP A 719 34.68 8.83 13.33
CA ASP A 719 35.22 7.93 14.36
C ASP A 719 35.66 8.66 15.64
N ARG A 720 36.29 9.83 15.48
CA ARG A 720 36.76 10.65 16.61
C ARG A 720 35.61 11.12 17.50
N ASP A 721 34.51 11.54 16.90
CA ASP A 721 33.33 12.01 17.61
C ASP A 721 32.60 10.84 18.27
N CYS A 722 32.59 9.66 17.62
CA CYS A 722 32.08 8.43 18.23
C CYS A 722 32.89 8.02 19.47
N GLU A 723 34.22 8.06 19.39
CA GLU A 723 35.10 7.81 20.54
C GLU A 723 34.91 8.84 21.66
N ALA A 724 34.83 10.13 21.31
CA ALA A 724 34.60 11.20 22.28
C ALA A 724 33.26 11.03 23.01
N LEU A 725 32.20 10.69 22.26
CA LEU A 725 30.88 10.40 22.83
C LEU A 725 30.96 9.21 23.80
N SER A 726 31.63 8.12 23.41
CA SER A 726 31.79 6.91 24.23
C SER A 726 32.57 7.16 25.53
N LYS A 727 33.55 8.06 25.50
CA LYS A 727 34.41 8.41 26.65
C LYS A 727 33.84 9.54 27.51
N THR A 728 32.60 9.96 27.28
CA THR A 728 31.97 11.04 28.05
C THR A 728 31.77 10.60 29.52
N PRO A 729 32.39 11.28 30.50
CA PRO A 729 32.20 10.96 31.91
C PRO A 729 30.74 11.12 32.33
N ASP A 730 30.25 10.23 33.20
CA ASP A 730 28.88 10.25 33.75
C ASP A 730 27.76 10.24 32.68
N LEU A 731 28.03 9.86 31.43
CA LEU A 731 27.06 9.93 30.33
C LEU A 731 25.78 9.15 30.62
N LEU A 732 25.88 7.96 31.23
CA LEU A 732 24.72 7.17 31.62
C LEU A 732 23.82 7.96 32.57
N ARG A 733 24.39 8.62 33.58
CA ARG A 733 23.64 9.48 34.49
C ARG A 733 22.98 10.65 33.76
N ASP A 734 23.70 11.28 32.83
CA ASP A 734 23.20 12.41 32.04
C ASP A 734 22.05 12.01 31.09
N LEU A 735 22.08 10.81 30.51
CA LEU A 735 21.01 10.30 29.64
C LEU A 735 19.67 10.15 30.39
N PHE A 736 19.74 9.89 31.70
CA PHE A 736 18.59 9.72 32.59
C PHE A 736 18.29 10.95 33.47
N ASP A 737 18.97 12.09 33.29
CA ASP A 737 18.74 13.30 34.07
C ASP A 737 17.60 14.14 33.47
N GLU A 738 16.58 14.41 34.29
CA GLU A 738 15.42 15.23 33.94
C GLU A 738 15.64 16.74 34.19
N SER A 739 16.67 17.11 34.97
CA SER A 739 16.75 18.40 35.66
C SER A 739 17.79 19.39 35.12
N ARG A 740 18.70 18.99 34.20
CA ARG A 740 19.90 19.78 33.84
C ARG A 740 19.87 20.49 32.49
N THR A 741 20.66 21.56 32.42
CA THR A 741 21.16 22.19 31.18
C THR A 741 21.80 21.12 30.28
N LYS A 742 21.29 20.93 29.07
CA LYS A 742 21.71 19.83 28.17
C LYS A 742 23.23 19.86 27.94
N THR A 743 23.94 18.79 28.32
CA THR A 743 25.37 18.61 28.04
C THR A 743 25.62 18.49 26.54
N ALA A 744 26.87 18.67 26.09
CA ALA A 744 27.21 18.61 24.67
C ALA A 744 26.90 17.22 24.08
N ALA A 745 27.22 16.15 24.81
CA ALA A 745 26.93 14.76 24.44
C ALA A 745 25.42 14.51 24.30
N LEU A 746 24.60 14.96 25.28
CA LEU A 746 23.15 14.81 25.20
C LEU A 746 22.55 15.57 24.00
N ARG A 747 23.04 16.78 23.71
CA ARG A 747 22.61 17.52 22.50
C ARG A 747 22.99 16.78 21.22
N GLN A 748 24.16 16.14 21.18
CA GLN A 748 24.59 15.35 20.03
C GLN A 748 23.66 14.14 19.83
N VAL A 749 23.35 13.39 20.89
CA VAL A 749 22.40 12.26 20.84
C VAL A 749 21.02 12.71 20.35
N GLU A 750 20.46 13.77 20.93
CA GLU A 750 19.17 14.31 20.51
C GLU A 750 19.18 14.85 19.07
N THR A 751 20.31 15.41 18.62
CA THR A 751 20.47 15.91 17.24
C THR A 751 20.46 14.77 16.24
N TYR A 752 21.22 13.69 16.49
CA TYR A 752 21.24 12.52 15.62
C TYR A 752 19.89 11.77 15.64
N ALA A 753 19.27 11.63 16.82
CA ALA A 753 17.95 11.03 16.94
C ALA A 753 16.89 11.78 16.10
N ARG A 754 16.95 13.12 16.06
CA ARG A 754 16.07 13.92 15.19
C ARG A 754 16.46 13.85 13.71
N LYS A 755 17.76 13.85 13.40
CA LYS A 755 18.27 13.81 12.02
C LYS A 755 17.87 12.52 11.31
N TYR A 756 18.05 11.37 11.97
CA TYR A 756 17.80 10.05 11.41
C TYR A 756 16.45 9.43 11.83
N ARG A 757 15.71 10.12 12.70
CA ARG A 757 14.40 9.69 13.23
C ARG A 757 14.46 8.31 13.87
N PHE A 758 15.42 8.08 14.78
CA PHE A 758 15.58 6.78 15.41
C PHE A 758 14.27 6.30 16.05
N PHE A 759 13.91 5.04 15.80
CA PHE A 759 12.67 4.44 16.29
C PHE A 759 12.96 3.16 17.09
N HIS A 760 12.56 3.15 18.34
CA HIS A 760 12.85 2.08 19.30
C HIS A 760 11.58 1.30 19.65
N TYR A 761 11.30 0.20 18.95
CA TYR A 761 10.03 -0.54 19.07
C TYR A 761 9.66 -0.95 20.51
N GLU A 762 10.62 -1.45 21.30
CA GLU A 762 10.37 -1.88 22.68
C GLU A 762 9.99 -0.72 23.62
N VAL A 763 10.36 0.52 23.25
CA VAL A 763 10.03 1.75 23.98
C VAL A 763 8.76 2.39 23.44
N ALA A 764 8.56 2.33 22.12
CA ALA A 764 7.43 2.94 21.43
C ALA A 764 6.15 2.11 21.59
N PHE A 765 6.25 0.78 21.60
CA PHE A 765 5.14 -0.18 21.71
C PHE A 765 5.37 -1.20 22.82
N PRO A 766 5.56 -0.78 24.07
CA PRO A 766 5.92 -1.66 25.19
C PRO A 766 4.91 -2.79 25.43
N GLU A 767 3.64 -2.58 25.08
CA GLU A 767 2.53 -3.55 25.14
C GLU A 767 2.72 -4.77 24.23
N ALA A 768 3.40 -4.62 23.09
CA ALA A 768 3.76 -5.75 22.23
C ALA A 768 4.91 -6.59 22.82
N PHE A 769 5.71 -6.03 23.73
CA PHE A 769 6.86 -6.69 24.35
C PHE A 769 6.64 -7.03 25.84
N ALA A 770 5.37 -7.10 26.25
CA ALA A 770 4.96 -7.51 27.60
C ALA A 770 4.75 -9.03 27.73
N GLY A 771 4.83 -9.55 28.96
CA GLY A 771 4.54 -10.96 29.27
C GLY A 771 5.57 -11.97 28.73
N ALA A 772 5.12 -13.23 28.59
CA ALA A 772 5.96 -14.36 28.16
C ALA A 772 6.15 -14.43 26.63
N SER A 773 5.21 -13.88 25.86
CA SER A 773 5.23 -13.86 24.38
C SER A 773 5.58 -12.46 23.88
N LYS A 774 6.88 -12.12 23.91
CA LYS A 774 7.37 -10.80 23.47
C LYS A 774 7.38 -10.69 21.95
N GLY A 775 6.78 -9.64 21.39
CA GLY A 775 6.74 -9.32 19.97
C GLY A 775 5.31 -9.24 19.42
N PHE A 776 5.18 -8.82 18.16
CA PHE A 776 3.90 -8.73 17.46
C PHE A 776 3.39 -10.11 17.01
N ASP A 777 2.08 -10.32 17.07
CA ASP A 777 1.43 -11.55 16.57
C ASP A 777 1.36 -11.55 15.04
N VAL A 778 1.14 -10.37 14.46
CA VAL A 778 1.06 -10.15 13.02
C VAL A 778 1.85 -8.91 12.64
N ILE A 779 2.68 -9.04 11.61
CA ILE A 779 3.19 -7.90 10.86
C ILE A 779 2.73 -8.05 9.43
N VAL A 780 1.95 -7.10 8.92
CA VAL A 780 1.34 -7.15 7.58
C VAL A 780 1.48 -5.81 6.88
N GLY A 781 1.81 -5.81 5.59
CA GLY A 781 2.04 -4.57 4.84
C GLY A 781 2.71 -4.73 3.48
N ASN A 782 3.15 -3.60 2.91
CA ASN A 782 3.95 -3.52 1.69
C ASN A 782 5.20 -2.67 1.96
N PRO A 783 6.37 -3.26 2.25
CA PRO A 783 7.60 -2.49 2.51
C PRO A 783 8.08 -1.77 1.24
N PRO A 784 8.91 -0.72 1.36
CA PRO A 784 9.48 -0.01 0.21
C PRO A 784 10.37 -0.91 -0.66
N TRP A 785 10.26 -0.77 -1.99
CA TRP A 785 10.98 -1.59 -2.98
C TRP A 785 12.29 -0.96 -3.46
N ASP A 786 12.63 0.24 -2.98
CA ASP A 786 13.78 1.01 -3.43
C ASP A 786 15.13 0.42 -2.98
N LYS A 787 16.16 0.80 -3.74
CA LYS A 787 17.56 0.57 -3.36
C LYS A 787 17.96 1.53 -2.24
N THR A 788 18.91 1.10 -1.41
CA THR A 788 19.45 1.96 -0.33
C THR A 788 20.43 3.01 -0.84
N LYS A 789 20.98 2.82 -2.04
CA LYS A 789 21.99 3.71 -2.62
C LYS A 789 21.33 4.94 -3.24
N PHE A 790 21.92 6.10 -3.01
CA PHE A 790 21.54 7.33 -3.70
C PHE A 790 21.64 7.15 -5.23
N ALA A 791 20.61 7.59 -5.94
CA ALA A 791 20.61 7.63 -7.39
C ALA A 791 20.27 9.02 -7.92
N ASP A 792 21.07 9.49 -8.87
CA ASP A 792 20.82 10.72 -9.63
C ASP A 792 19.44 10.73 -10.30
N THR A 793 18.98 9.54 -10.68
CA THR A 793 17.66 9.30 -11.30
C THR A 793 16.49 9.48 -10.35
N ASP A 794 16.75 9.74 -9.06
CA ASP A 794 15.75 10.07 -8.05
C ASP A 794 15.82 11.55 -7.64
N PHE A 795 17.01 12.16 -7.72
CA PHE A 795 17.19 13.58 -7.38
C PHE A 795 16.91 14.54 -8.55
N PHE A 796 17.50 14.33 -9.72
CA PHE A 796 17.39 15.28 -10.82
C PHE A 796 16.01 15.38 -11.50
N PRO A 797 15.13 14.35 -11.47
CA PRO A 797 13.81 14.49 -12.07
C PRO A 797 12.98 15.62 -11.45
N GLN A 798 13.25 16.03 -10.21
CA GLN A 798 12.57 17.15 -9.54
C GLN A 798 12.91 18.53 -10.15
N TYR A 799 13.95 18.60 -10.99
CA TYR A 799 14.34 19.82 -11.72
C TYR A 799 14.22 19.65 -13.24
N HIS A 800 14.10 18.42 -13.75
CA HIS A 800 13.97 18.12 -15.17
C HIS A 800 13.19 16.81 -15.38
N SER A 801 11.90 16.90 -15.72
CA SER A 801 10.93 15.78 -15.57
C SER A 801 11.25 14.52 -16.39
N ASN A 802 11.79 14.67 -17.60
CA ASN A 802 12.20 13.55 -18.45
C ASN A 802 13.65 13.08 -18.18
N TYR A 803 14.31 13.54 -17.12
CA TYR A 803 15.70 13.19 -16.81
C TYR A 803 15.96 11.68 -16.84
N ARG A 804 15.03 10.86 -16.32
CA ARG A 804 15.16 9.39 -16.27
C ARG A 804 15.34 8.76 -17.66
N SER A 805 14.66 9.29 -18.68
CA SER A 805 14.64 8.75 -20.04
C SER A 805 15.73 9.31 -20.96
N LEU A 806 16.47 10.33 -20.52
CA LEU A 806 17.58 10.90 -21.27
C LEU A 806 18.73 9.90 -21.47
N LYS A 807 19.49 10.07 -22.56
CA LYS A 807 20.75 9.35 -22.77
C LYS A 807 21.80 9.78 -21.75
N ASN A 808 22.77 8.93 -21.44
CA ASN A 808 23.78 9.24 -20.41
C ASN A 808 24.59 10.52 -20.69
N THR A 809 24.88 10.82 -21.96
CA THR A 809 25.55 12.08 -22.35
C THR A 809 24.69 13.31 -22.09
N GLU A 810 23.39 13.21 -22.36
CA GLU A 810 22.39 14.25 -22.08
C GLU A 810 22.20 14.43 -20.57
N LYS A 811 22.11 13.32 -19.81
CA LYS A 811 22.07 13.33 -18.34
C LYS A 811 23.25 14.10 -17.75
N ALA A 812 24.48 13.82 -18.19
CA ALA A 812 25.67 14.51 -17.70
C ALA A 812 25.65 16.02 -18.00
N ALA A 813 25.17 16.42 -19.18
CA ALA A 813 25.01 17.83 -19.53
C ALA A 813 23.96 18.53 -18.64
N VAL A 814 22.81 17.88 -18.42
CA VAL A 814 21.75 18.37 -17.54
C VAL A 814 22.24 18.49 -16.10
N GLN A 815 22.93 17.47 -15.57
CA GLN A 815 23.53 17.50 -14.24
C GLN A 815 24.48 18.68 -14.08
N LYS A 816 25.44 18.84 -15.00
CA LYS A 816 26.41 19.95 -14.96
C LYS A 816 25.70 21.29 -14.93
N ARG A 817 24.71 21.50 -15.82
CA ARG A 817 23.90 22.73 -15.88
C ARG A 817 23.14 22.98 -14.57
N LEU A 818 22.41 21.99 -14.07
CA LEU A 818 21.60 22.15 -12.84
C LEU A 818 22.47 22.41 -11.62
N LEU A 819 23.63 21.75 -11.51
CA LEU A 819 24.58 21.93 -10.41
C LEU A 819 25.38 23.24 -10.47
N GLU A 820 25.30 24.04 -11.55
CA GLU A 820 25.81 25.42 -11.55
C GLU A 820 25.02 26.31 -10.58
N SER A 821 23.76 25.98 -10.32
CA SER A 821 22.95 26.66 -9.32
C SER A 821 23.37 26.27 -7.90
N ALA A 822 23.81 27.26 -7.11
CA ALA A 822 24.30 27.02 -5.74
C ALA A 822 23.25 26.32 -4.84
N HIS A 823 21.97 26.62 -5.02
CA HIS A 823 20.91 26.02 -4.21
C HIS A 823 20.69 24.53 -4.55
N ILE A 824 20.73 24.16 -5.84
CA ILE A 824 20.59 22.76 -6.29
C ILE A 824 21.79 21.95 -5.82
N ARG A 825 23.00 22.51 -5.93
CA ARG A 825 24.23 21.85 -5.48
C ARG A 825 24.20 21.52 -3.99
N ALA A 826 23.85 22.50 -3.14
CA ALA A 826 23.75 22.27 -1.70
C ALA A 826 22.69 21.23 -1.34
N ALA A 827 21.54 21.23 -2.04
CA ALA A 827 20.49 20.22 -1.85
C ALA A 827 20.96 18.81 -2.27
N TYR A 828 21.69 18.72 -3.38
CA TYR A 828 22.26 17.46 -3.89
C TYR A 828 23.29 16.88 -2.92
N GLU A 829 24.28 17.69 -2.48
CA GLU A 829 25.32 17.27 -1.55
C GLU A 829 24.75 16.80 -0.20
N SER A 830 23.73 17.52 0.31
CA SER A 830 23.04 17.14 1.54
C SER A 830 22.27 15.81 1.40
N ALA A 831 21.51 15.65 0.32
CA ALA A 831 20.75 14.42 0.07
C ALA A 831 21.67 13.20 -0.13
N LEU A 832 22.79 13.39 -0.86
CA LEU A 832 23.81 12.38 -1.06
C LEU A 832 24.43 11.95 0.28
N ALA A 833 24.88 12.90 1.10
CA ALA A 833 25.52 12.60 2.39
C ALA A 833 24.60 11.84 3.35
N VAL A 834 23.31 12.19 3.42
CA VAL A 834 22.34 11.49 4.27
C VAL A 834 22.10 10.06 3.76
N ALA A 835 21.92 9.89 2.44
CA ALA A 835 21.69 8.58 1.84
C ALA A 835 22.90 7.65 1.98
N GLU A 836 24.12 8.17 1.79
CA GLU A 836 25.36 7.40 1.99
C GLU A 836 25.54 6.97 3.45
N ALA A 837 25.34 7.87 4.41
CA ALA A 837 25.41 7.53 5.83
C ALA A 837 24.35 6.49 6.24
N ALA A 838 23.11 6.61 5.76
CA ALA A 838 22.08 5.61 6.01
C ALA A 838 22.45 4.25 5.39
N ASN A 839 22.98 4.25 4.16
CA ASN A 839 23.43 3.03 3.50
C ASN A 839 24.59 2.35 4.24
N GLU A 840 25.57 3.10 4.75
CA GLU A 840 26.64 2.55 5.59
C GLU A 840 26.11 2.04 6.94
N TYR A 841 25.14 2.72 7.56
CA TYR A 841 24.47 2.22 8.75
C TYR A 841 23.80 0.85 8.49
N TYR A 842 23.11 0.68 7.36
CA TYR A 842 22.46 -0.58 7.02
C TYR A 842 23.45 -1.72 6.69
N LYS A 843 24.70 -1.39 6.36
CA LYS A 843 25.75 -2.40 6.15
C LYS A 843 26.32 -2.95 7.45
N ASP A 844 26.07 -2.31 8.59
CA ASP A 844 26.50 -2.77 9.91
C ASP A 844 25.93 -4.16 10.21
N LYS A 845 26.82 -5.16 10.27
CA LYS A 845 26.45 -6.57 10.49
C LYS A 845 26.05 -6.87 11.93
N THR A 846 26.25 -5.94 12.86
CA THR A 846 25.68 -6.03 14.20
C THR A 846 24.17 -5.73 14.19
N VAL A 847 23.70 -4.95 13.21
CA VAL A 847 22.29 -4.55 13.08
C VAL A 847 21.54 -5.45 12.09
N PHE A 848 22.13 -5.74 10.93
CA PHE A 848 21.53 -6.57 9.89
C PHE A 848 22.45 -7.77 9.53
N PRO A 849 22.60 -8.75 10.45
CA PRO A 849 23.48 -9.90 10.26
C PRO A 849 23.08 -10.87 9.15
N LEU A 850 21.83 -10.86 8.66
CA LEU A 850 21.35 -11.74 7.59
C LEU A 850 21.50 -11.11 6.20
N ASN A 851 21.67 -9.79 6.12
CA ASN A 851 21.92 -9.06 4.89
C ASN A 851 23.40 -9.12 4.44
N LYS A 852 23.94 -10.32 4.26
CA LYS A 852 25.39 -10.58 3.98
C LYS A 852 25.74 -10.81 2.51
N GLY A 853 24.75 -10.86 1.60
CA GLY A 853 24.99 -11.19 0.20
C GLY A 853 25.67 -10.08 -0.61
N SER A 854 26.21 -10.45 -1.78
CA SER A 854 26.71 -9.53 -2.80
C SER A 854 25.58 -8.69 -3.42
N GLY A 855 25.90 -7.47 -3.88
CA GLY A 855 24.96 -6.58 -4.59
C GLY A 855 24.62 -5.29 -3.84
N ASP A 856 23.87 -4.40 -4.50
CA ASP A 856 23.36 -3.16 -3.90
C ASP A 856 22.37 -3.48 -2.77
N GLY A 857 22.32 -2.65 -1.72
CA GLY A 857 21.32 -2.74 -0.64
C GLY A 857 19.89 -2.48 -1.15
N ASN A 858 18.90 -3.20 -0.60
CA ASN A 858 17.47 -3.09 -0.97
C ASN A 858 16.68 -2.96 0.33
N LEU A 859 15.77 -1.99 0.40
CA LEU A 859 15.05 -1.69 1.64
C LEU A 859 14.14 -2.85 2.08
N PHE A 860 13.42 -3.49 1.16
CA PHE A 860 12.51 -4.60 1.49
C PHE A 860 13.19 -5.73 2.29
N ARG A 861 14.48 -6.03 2.02
CA ARG A 861 15.23 -7.05 2.76
C ARG A 861 15.49 -6.65 4.21
N LEU A 862 15.84 -5.38 4.41
CA LEU A 862 16.09 -4.82 5.74
C LEU A 862 14.79 -4.80 6.56
N PHE A 863 13.66 -4.50 5.92
CA PHE A 863 12.33 -4.60 6.54
C PHE A 863 11.99 -6.03 6.93
N VAL A 864 12.16 -7.00 6.03
CA VAL A 864 11.91 -8.42 6.34
C VAL A 864 12.79 -8.88 7.51
N GLU A 865 14.09 -8.62 7.48
CA GLU A 865 15.01 -8.99 8.55
C GLU A 865 14.63 -8.33 9.89
N ARG A 866 14.36 -7.02 9.88
CA ARG A 866 13.91 -6.29 11.08
C ARG A 866 12.65 -6.89 11.64
N ASN A 867 11.66 -7.19 10.79
CA ASN A 867 10.34 -7.60 11.23
C ASN A 867 10.27 -9.03 11.73
N LEU A 868 11.08 -9.94 11.17
CA LEU A 868 11.25 -11.28 11.75
C LEU A 868 11.74 -11.18 13.20
N GLY A 869 12.62 -10.22 13.51
CA GLY A 869 13.08 -9.96 14.88
C GLY A 869 12.06 -9.29 15.81
N LEU A 870 10.95 -8.75 15.27
CA LEU A 870 9.88 -8.11 16.04
C LEU A 870 8.70 -9.04 16.31
N LEU A 871 8.64 -10.22 15.69
CA LEU A 871 7.55 -11.18 15.89
C LEU A 871 7.69 -11.95 17.20
N CYS A 872 6.57 -12.22 17.86
CA CYS A 872 6.55 -13.21 18.93
C CYS A 872 6.74 -14.63 18.38
N PRO A 873 7.09 -15.62 19.23
CA PRO A 873 7.12 -17.03 18.80
C PRO A 873 5.77 -17.48 18.24
N GLY A 874 5.77 -17.98 17.00
CA GLY A 874 4.58 -18.38 16.25
C GLY A 874 3.79 -17.23 15.60
N GLY A 875 4.20 -15.97 15.82
CA GLY A 875 3.68 -14.81 15.07
C GLY A 875 4.05 -14.90 13.58
N ASN A 876 3.42 -14.10 12.73
CA ASN A 876 3.64 -14.16 11.29
C ASN A 876 3.89 -12.81 10.62
N LEU A 877 4.78 -12.83 9.62
CA LEU A 877 5.06 -11.72 8.70
C LEU A 877 4.39 -12.03 7.36
N SER A 878 3.50 -11.14 6.92
CA SER A 878 2.70 -11.31 5.70
C SER A 878 2.87 -10.08 4.80
N TYR A 879 3.60 -10.19 3.69
CA TYR A 879 4.03 -9.06 2.87
C TYR A 879 3.71 -9.20 1.38
N VAL A 880 3.44 -8.06 0.75
CA VAL A 880 3.60 -7.87 -0.71
C VAL A 880 4.99 -7.26 -0.94
N LEU A 881 5.86 -7.94 -1.68
CA LEU A 881 7.27 -7.50 -1.85
C LEU A 881 7.87 -7.96 -3.19
N PRO A 882 9.04 -7.46 -3.62
CA PRO A 882 9.69 -7.91 -4.85
C PRO A 882 10.03 -9.41 -4.78
N SER A 883 9.67 -10.19 -5.81
CA SER A 883 9.88 -11.64 -5.81
C SER A 883 11.36 -12.02 -5.64
N ALA A 884 12.27 -11.10 -6.00
CA ALA A 884 13.71 -11.22 -5.89
C ALA A 884 14.19 -11.78 -4.53
N LEU A 885 13.49 -11.54 -3.42
CA LEU A 885 13.83 -12.09 -2.09
C LEU A 885 14.17 -13.59 -2.11
N MET A 886 13.40 -14.39 -2.86
CA MET A 886 13.55 -15.85 -2.91
C MET A 886 14.51 -16.35 -3.99
N PHE A 887 15.13 -15.45 -4.76
CA PHE A 887 15.97 -15.79 -5.90
C PHE A 887 17.36 -15.14 -5.85
N GLU A 888 17.45 -13.84 -5.58
CA GLU A 888 18.68 -13.04 -5.73
C GLU A 888 19.78 -13.43 -4.72
N GLU A 889 21.04 -13.46 -5.16
CA GLU A 889 22.19 -13.78 -4.31
C GLU A 889 22.28 -12.90 -3.04
N GLY A 890 21.95 -11.62 -3.16
CA GLY A 890 21.94 -10.66 -2.06
C GLY A 890 21.04 -11.05 -0.87
N SER A 891 20.01 -11.87 -1.13
CA SER A 891 19.06 -12.35 -0.12
C SER A 891 19.42 -13.71 0.50
N LEU A 892 20.54 -14.34 0.12
CA LEU A 892 20.89 -15.71 0.54
C LEU A 892 20.84 -15.93 2.06
N GLY A 893 21.45 -15.03 2.84
CA GLY A 893 21.50 -15.16 4.30
C GLY A 893 20.11 -15.11 4.93
N LEU A 894 19.30 -14.14 4.51
CA LEU A 894 17.92 -13.98 4.96
C LEU A 894 17.02 -15.14 4.51
N ARG A 895 17.15 -15.58 3.26
CA ARG A 895 16.41 -16.71 2.71
C ARG A 895 16.70 -18.01 3.45
N ARG A 896 17.97 -18.28 3.77
CA ARG A 896 18.35 -19.45 4.57
C ARG A 896 17.72 -19.40 5.95
N HIS A 897 17.73 -18.23 6.61
CA HIS A 897 17.07 -18.04 7.90
C HIS A 897 15.57 -18.29 7.82
N ILE A 898 14.89 -17.74 6.80
CA ILE A 898 13.45 -17.97 6.56
C ILE A 898 13.14 -19.46 6.37
N LEU A 899 14.03 -20.22 5.73
CA LEU A 899 13.83 -21.64 5.41
C LEU A 899 14.42 -22.61 6.46
N SER A 900 15.09 -22.13 7.50
CA SER A 900 15.67 -22.97 8.57
C SER A 900 15.15 -22.64 9.96
N GLU A 901 14.98 -21.36 10.28
CA GLU A 901 14.54 -20.89 11.60
C GLU A 901 13.06 -20.47 11.59
N CYS A 902 12.50 -20.24 10.41
CA CYS A 902 11.10 -19.88 10.21
C CYS A 902 10.41 -20.91 9.29
N ARG A 903 9.08 -20.77 9.18
CA ARG A 903 8.25 -21.54 8.27
C ARG A 903 7.67 -20.63 7.20
N LEU A 904 8.12 -20.78 5.96
CA LEU A 904 7.50 -20.15 4.79
C LEU A 904 6.19 -20.88 4.47
N ALA A 905 5.05 -20.26 4.78
CA ALA A 905 3.73 -20.88 4.59
C ALA A 905 3.33 -20.88 3.12
N PHE A 906 3.44 -19.71 2.47
CA PHE A 906 3.22 -19.56 1.04
C PHE A 906 4.10 -18.49 0.41
N PHE A 907 4.32 -18.61 -0.90
CA PHE A 907 4.98 -17.63 -1.74
C PHE A 907 4.35 -17.62 -3.15
N HIS A 908 3.55 -16.59 -3.44
CA HIS A 908 2.80 -16.45 -4.69
C HIS A 908 3.39 -15.29 -5.51
N SER A 909 4.05 -15.60 -6.62
CA SER A 909 4.76 -14.64 -7.48
C SER A 909 3.91 -14.23 -8.69
N PHE A 910 3.80 -12.92 -8.88
CA PHE A 910 3.04 -12.24 -9.93
C PHE A 910 3.98 -11.52 -10.90
N GLU A 911 3.62 -11.51 -12.18
CA GLU A 911 4.15 -10.58 -13.18
C GLU A 911 3.14 -9.46 -13.42
N ASN A 912 3.57 -8.20 -13.38
CA ASN A 912 2.70 -7.03 -13.53
C ASN A 912 2.18 -6.79 -14.98
N ARG A 913 1.99 -7.86 -15.78
CA ARG A 913 1.58 -7.77 -17.19
C ARG A 913 0.15 -7.30 -17.36
N ARG A 914 -0.72 -7.69 -16.43
CA ARG A 914 -1.99 -7.01 -16.18
C ARG A 914 -1.69 -6.03 -15.04
N PRO A 915 -1.81 -4.72 -15.26
CA PRO A 915 -1.25 -3.71 -14.36
C PRO A 915 -1.98 -3.68 -13.01
N ILE A 916 -1.64 -4.61 -12.11
CA ILE A 916 -2.07 -4.60 -10.71
C ILE A 916 -1.50 -3.35 -10.02
N PHE A 917 -0.24 -3.03 -10.34
CA PHE A 917 0.39 -1.76 -10.02
C PHE A 917 0.59 -0.95 -11.31
N PRO A 918 -0.26 0.05 -11.63
CA PRO A 918 -0.23 0.76 -12.91
C PRO A 918 1.10 1.45 -13.25
N ASP A 919 1.82 1.91 -12.22
CA ASP A 919 3.06 2.66 -12.37
C ASP A 919 4.33 1.80 -12.29
N VAL A 920 4.19 0.48 -12.09
CA VAL A 920 5.32 -0.48 -12.08
C VAL A 920 5.52 -1.04 -13.49
N ASP A 921 6.78 -1.28 -13.92
CA ASP A 921 7.06 -1.91 -15.21
C ASP A 921 6.25 -3.22 -15.36
N SER A 922 5.58 -3.38 -16.50
CA SER A 922 4.72 -4.54 -16.79
C SER A 922 5.39 -5.91 -16.64
N ARG A 923 6.73 -5.96 -16.60
CA ARG A 923 7.52 -7.19 -16.46
C ARG A 923 8.11 -7.36 -15.05
N TYR A 924 7.90 -6.39 -14.17
CA TYR A 924 8.37 -6.48 -12.80
C TYR A 924 7.66 -7.63 -12.08
N LYS A 925 8.42 -8.37 -11.28
CA LYS A 925 7.93 -9.51 -10.50
C LYS A 925 7.83 -9.14 -9.03
N PHE A 926 6.67 -9.33 -8.44
CA PHE A 926 6.41 -9.14 -7.02
C PHE A 926 5.66 -10.37 -6.48
N ALA A 927 5.70 -10.60 -5.18
CA ALA A 927 5.10 -11.75 -4.55
C ALA A 927 4.30 -11.37 -3.30
N SER A 928 3.24 -12.13 -3.06
CA SER A 928 2.59 -12.24 -1.76
C SER A 928 3.26 -13.37 -0.97
N MET A 929 3.65 -13.12 0.27
CA MET A 929 4.44 -14.05 1.09
C MET A 929 3.94 -14.06 2.53
N GLN A 930 3.88 -15.25 3.14
CA GLN A 930 3.71 -15.39 4.59
C GLN A 930 4.82 -16.24 5.19
N VAL A 931 5.48 -15.70 6.22
CA VAL A 931 6.50 -16.37 7.03
C VAL A 931 6.02 -16.43 8.47
N VAL A 932 6.02 -17.62 9.06
CA VAL A 932 5.68 -17.84 10.47
C VAL A 932 6.97 -17.98 11.28
N ASN A 933 7.09 -17.25 12.38
CA ASN A 933 8.23 -17.24 13.29
C ASN A 933 8.25 -18.52 14.16
N ALA A 934 8.42 -19.65 13.50
CA ALA A 934 8.54 -20.96 14.10
C ALA A 934 9.41 -21.83 13.18
N ALA A 935 10.33 -22.60 13.77
CA ALA A 935 11.18 -23.49 13.00
C ALA A 935 10.32 -24.54 12.25
N PRO A 936 10.68 -24.90 11.00
CA PRO A 936 9.91 -25.83 10.21
C PRO A 936 10.04 -27.26 10.74
N SER A 937 8.92 -27.97 10.83
CA SER A 937 8.81 -29.36 11.24
C SER A 937 8.61 -30.29 10.04
N SER A 938 9.03 -31.55 10.17
CA SER A 938 8.74 -32.60 9.17
C SER A 938 7.25 -32.90 8.99
N SER A 939 6.41 -32.51 9.96
CA SER A 939 4.96 -32.63 9.91
C SER A 939 4.26 -31.46 9.21
N ASP A 940 4.99 -30.39 8.89
CA ASP A 940 4.39 -29.21 8.29
C ASP A 940 3.98 -29.47 6.84
N PRO A 941 2.93 -28.79 6.35
CA PRO A 941 2.56 -28.86 4.95
C PRO A 941 3.71 -28.33 4.06
N PRO A 942 3.83 -28.82 2.81
CA PRO A 942 4.72 -28.22 1.83
C PRO A 942 4.44 -26.72 1.66
N ILE A 943 5.46 -25.98 1.25
CA ILE A 943 5.33 -24.54 0.97
C ILE A 943 4.35 -24.40 -0.20
N ASP A 944 3.28 -23.63 -0.02
CA ASP A 944 2.36 -23.36 -1.11
C ASP A 944 2.97 -22.31 -2.05
N THR A 945 3.35 -22.72 -3.26
CA THR A 945 3.96 -21.81 -4.25
C THR A 945 3.10 -21.70 -5.49
N ALA A 946 3.06 -20.50 -6.07
CA ALA A 946 2.41 -20.26 -7.36
C ALA A 946 3.22 -19.19 -8.10
N PHE A 947 3.50 -19.41 -9.38
CA PHE A 947 4.35 -18.52 -10.19
C PHE A 947 3.63 -18.17 -11.50
N TYR A 948 4.13 -17.14 -12.19
CA TYR A 948 3.57 -16.66 -13.47
C TYR A 948 2.11 -16.22 -13.38
N LEU A 949 1.70 -15.72 -12.21
CA LEU A 949 0.37 -15.17 -12.00
C LEU A 949 0.30 -13.78 -12.63
N PHE A 950 -0.85 -13.42 -13.22
CA PHE A 950 -1.06 -12.07 -13.77
C PHE A 950 -2.12 -11.31 -13.01
N GLU A 951 -2.98 -11.99 -12.25
CA GLU A 951 -4.02 -11.39 -11.42
C GLU A 951 -4.29 -12.25 -10.19
N VAL A 952 -4.83 -11.64 -9.12
CA VAL A 952 -5.07 -12.36 -7.86
C VAL A 952 -6.11 -13.47 -8.01
N ALA A 953 -7.06 -13.31 -8.94
CA ALA A 953 -8.05 -14.33 -9.24
C ALA A 953 -7.42 -15.65 -9.74
N ASP A 954 -6.18 -15.62 -10.26
CA ASP A 954 -5.46 -16.83 -10.64
C ASP A 954 -5.27 -17.80 -9.47
N LEU A 955 -5.13 -17.29 -8.23
CA LEU A 955 -4.98 -18.12 -7.02
C LEU A 955 -6.22 -18.94 -6.68
N GLN A 956 -7.37 -18.69 -7.32
CA GLN A 956 -8.55 -19.53 -7.13
C GLN A 956 -8.47 -20.83 -7.93
N ARG A 957 -7.50 -20.96 -8.85
CA ARG A 957 -7.32 -22.12 -9.72
C ARG A 957 -6.40 -23.16 -9.05
N PRO A 958 -6.89 -24.35 -8.67
CA PRO A 958 -6.07 -25.32 -7.96
C PRO A 958 -4.85 -25.84 -8.75
N ASP A 959 -4.85 -25.72 -10.08
CA ASP A 959 -3.77 -26.14 -10.97
C ASP A 959 -2.56 -25.20 -10.98
N VAL A 960 -2.71 -23.93 -10.56
CA VAL A 960 -1.57 -22.99 -10.49
C VAL A 960 -0.72 -23.18 -9.23
N HIS A 961 -1.26 -23.88 -8.22
CA HIS A 961 -0.58 -24.16 -6.97
C HIS A 961 0.37 -25.36 -7.13
N VAL A 962 1.61 -25.15 -6.71
CA VAL A 962 2.68 -26.14 -6.71
C VAL A 962 3.18 -26.33 -5.27
N PRO A 963 2.72 -27.38 -4.57
CA PRO A 963 3.21 -27.68 -3.22
C PRO A 963 4.70 -28.04 -3.28
N TYR A 964 5.53 -27.26 -2.58
CA TYR A 964 6.98 -27.34 -2.66
C TYR A 964 7.57 -27.79 -1.32
N PRO A 965 7.96 -29.07 -1.15
CA PRO A 965 8.56 -29.54 0.09
C PRO A 965 9.91 -28.84 0.33
N LEU A 966 10.17 -28.39 1.56
CA LEU A 966 11.43 -27.71 1.92
C LEU A 966 12.67 -28.54 1.59
N ALA A 967 12.62 -29.86 1.80
CA ALA A 967 13.71 -30.78 1.43
C ALA A 967 14.00 -30.76 -0.09
N THR A 968 12.97 -30.54 -0.91
CA THR A 968 13.12 -30.44 -2.37
C THR A 968 13.78 -29.13 -2.78
N VAL A 969 13.43 -28.00 -2.13
CA VAL A 969 14.10 -26.70 -2.38
C VAL A 969 15.61 -26.84 -2.16
N LYS A 970 16.02 -27.43 -1.03
CA LYS A 970 17.44 -27.65 -0.70
C LYS A 970 18.12 -28.62 -1.66
N ALA A 971 17.41 -29.63 -2.17
CA ALA A 971 17.96 -30.58 -3.13
C ALA A 971 18.18 -29.95 -4.53
N LEU A 972 17.24 -29.11 -4.98
CA LEU A 972 17.30 -28.46 -6.28
C LEU A 972 18.23 -27.24 -6.31
N SER A 973 18.41 -26.58 -5.17
CA SER A 973 19.29 -25.41 -5.02
C SER A 973 20.15 -25.55 -3.77
N PRO A 974 21.12 -26.48 -3.73
CA PRO A 974 21.88 -26.79 -2.52
C PRO A 974 22.75 -25.63 -2.01
N GLU A 975 23.24 -24.78 -2.92
CA GLU A 975 24.07 -23.64 -2.58
C GLU A 975 23.24 -22.39 -2.27
N GLN A 976 22.24 -22.09 -3.10
CA GLN A 976 21.49 -20.84 -3.03
C GLN A 976 20.18 -20.95 -2.22
N TRP A 977 19.63 -22.15 -2.05
CA TRP A 977 18.31 -22.41 -1.44
C TRP A 977 17.20 -21.57 -2.09
N ALA A 978 17.33 -21.31 -3.39
CA ALA A 978 16.36 -20.57 -4.19
C ALA A 978 15.16 -21.44 -4.51
N LEU A 979 13.99 -20.81 -4.61
CA LEU A 979 12.86 -21.43 -5.29
C LEU A 979 13.17 -21.49 -6.79
N MET A 980 12.64 -22.51 -7.45
CA MET A 980 12.56 -22.55 -8.91
C MET A 980 11.15 -22.13 -9.31
N GLU A 981 11.01 -21.23 -10.27
CA GLU A 981 9.69 -20.78 -10.75
C GLU A 981 9.08 -21.87 -11.65
N LEU A 982 8.24 -22.72 -11.07
CA LEU A 982 7.60 -23.84 -11.78
C LEU A 982 6.33 -23.36 -12.48
N ARG A 983 6.16 -23.74 -13.75
CA ARG A 983 4.92 -23.44 -14.50
C ARG A 983 3.84 -24.46 -14.23
N ASP A 984 4.23 -25.71 -14.01
CA ASP A 984 3.33 -26.81 -13.81
C ASP A 984 3.85 -27.73 -12.70
N ARG A 985 2.94 -28.28 -11.89
CA ARG A 985 3.28 -29.28 -10.87
C ARG A 985 4.02 -30.52 -11.41
N ARG A 986 3.89 -30.81 -12.72
CA ARG A 986 4.60 -31.88 -13.44
C ARG A 986 6.10 -31.62 -13.58
N ASP A 987 6.55 -30.37 -13.48
CA ASP A 987 7.97 -30.01 -13.56
C ASP A 987 8.74 -30.54 -12.34
N LEU A 988 8.12 -30.54 -11.16
CA LEU A 988 8.79 -30.87 -9.90
C LEU A 988 9.32 -32.33 -9.86
N PRO A 989 8.53 -33.37 -10.19
CA PRO A 989 9.05 -34.74 -10.26
C PRO A 989 10.16 -34.92 -11.29
N ILE A 990 10.12 -34.17 -12.40
CA ILE A 990 11.15 -34.21 -13.44
C ILE A 990 12.45 -33.63 -12.90
N LEU A 991 12.40 -32.46 -12.26
CA LEU A 991 13.55 -31.82 -11.62
C LEU A 991 14.15 -32.71 -10.53
N GLN A 992 13.32 -33.29 -9.65
CA GLN A 992 13.77 -34.23 -8.63
C GLN A 992 14.50 -35.43 -9.23
N LYS A 993 13.97 -35.99 -10.33
CA LYS A 993 14.62 -37.10 -11.04
C LYS A 993 15.97 -36.67 -11.63
N CYS A 994 16.04 -35.49 -12.26
CA CYS A 994 17.28 -34.97 -12.85
C CYS A 994 18.38 -34.77 -11.79
N TYR A 995 18.06 -34.05 -10.70
CA TYR A 995 19.01 -33.75 -9.62
C TYR A 995 19.33 -34.97 -8.75
N GLY A 996 18.42 -35.95 -8.65
CA GLY A 996 18.67 -37.21 -7.95
C GLY A 996 19.51 -38.22 -8.75
N ALA A 997 19.51 -38.12 -10.08
CA ALA A 997 20.20 -39.09 -10.95
C ALA A 997 21.64 -38.69 -11.31
N PHE A 998 21.96 -37.40 -11.36
CA PHE A 998 23.25 -36.91 -11.84
C PHE A 998 23.85 -35.85 -10.91
N PRO A 999 25.18 -35.85 -10.68
CA PRO A 999 25.85 -34.79 -9.93
C PRO A 999 25.84 -33.48 -10.73
N ALA A 1000 25.90 -32.35 -10.01
CA ALA A 1000 26.01 -31.03 -10.61
C ALA A 1000 27.32 -30.87 -11.41
N LEU A 1001 27.25 -30.11 -12.51
CA LEU A 1001 28.42 -29.80 -13.32
C LEU A 1001 29.37 -28.87 -12.55
N SER A 1002 30.62 -29.29 -12.35
CA SER A 1002 31.63 -28.52 -11.60
C SER A 1002 32.34 -27.49 -12.48
N ALA A 1003 32.69 -26.33 -11.90
CA ALA A 1003 33.58 -25.34 -12.53
C ALA A 1003 34.96 -25.93 -12.89
N GLN A 1004 35.38 -27.02 -12.24
CA GLN A 1004 36.60 -27.76 -12.62
C GLN A 1004 36.50 -28.37 -14.02
N TRP A 1005 35.29 -28.68 -14.50
CA TRP A 1005 35.08 -29.22 -15.84
C TRP A 1005 35.06 -28.11 -16.90
N LEU A 1006 34.30 -27.05 -16.63
CA LEU A 1006 34.24 -25.83 -17.44
C LEU A 1006 33.77 -24.64 -16.58
N ASP A 1007 34.62 -23.64 -16.42
CA ASP A 1007 34.35 -22.43 -15.62
C ASP A 1007 34.11 -21.23 -16.54
N PHE A 1008 33.14 -20.37 -16.23
CA PHE A 1008 32.74 -19.21 -17.04
C PHE A 1008 32.94 -17.90 -16.30
N ARG A 1009 33.53 -16.90 -16.98
CA ARG A 1009 33.95 -15.64 -16.37
C ARG A 1009 33.63 -14.44 -17.25
N ARG A 1010 33.52 -13.26 -16.62
CA ARG A 1010 33.48 -11.95 -17.30
C ARG A 1010 34.89 -11.45 -17.57
N GLU A 1011 35.06 -10.72 -18.67
CA GLU A 1011 36.35 -10.19 -19.10
C GLU A 1011 36.49 -8.69 -18.81
N LEU A 1012 35.70 -7.84 -19.50
CA LEU A 1012 35.66 -6.38 -19.33
C LEU A 1012 34.26 -5.88 -18.91
N HIS A 1013 34.21 -4.83 -18.08
CA HIS A 1013 32.98 -4.13 -17.72
C HIS A 1013 32.76 -2.93 -18.64
N MET A 1014 31.53 -2.75 -19.17
CA MET A 1014 31.32 -1.74 -20.22
C MET A 1014 31.41 -0.30 -19.72
N THR A 1015 31.31 -0.12 -18.40
CA THR A 1015 31.43 1.19 -17.76
C THR A 1015 32.84 1.41 -17.23
N ASP A 1016 33.37 0.43 -16.49
CA ASP A 1016 34.63 0.59 -15.74
C ASP A 1016 35.84 0.53 -16.67
N ASP A 1017 35.72 -0.19 -17.80
CA ASP A 1017 36.78 -0.35 -18.79
C ASP A 1017 36.52 0.46 -20.08
N LYS A 1018 35.63 1.47 -20.01
CA LYS A 1018 35.25 2.30 -21.18
C LYS A 1018 36.46 2.96 -21.84
N ASP A 1019 37.52 3.22 -21.08
CA ASP A 1019 38.76 3.84 -21.55
C ASP A 1019 39.50 3.00 -22.61
N LEU A 1020 39.22 1.69 -22.68
CA LEU A 1020 39.82 0.78 -23.67
C LEU A 1020 39.04 0.70 -25.00
N PHE A 1021 37.83 1.28 -25.08
CA PHE A 1021 36.91 1.03 -26.19
C PHE A 1021 37.05 2.05 -27.31
N ILE A 1022 37.40 1.56 -28.51
CA ILE A 1022 37.59 2.36 -29.71
C ILE A 1022 36.38 2.15 -30.62
N GLU A 1023 35.72 3.22 -31.08
CA GLU A 1023 34.48 3.15 -31.89
C GLU A 1023 34.71 2.94 -33.39
N GLN A 1024 35.94 3.15 -33.88
CA GLN A 1024 36.25 2.97 -35.31
C GLN A 1024 37.20 1.79 -35.53
N PRO A 1025 36.90 0.91 -36.51
CA PRO A 1025 37.80 -0.18 -36.86
C PRO A 1025 39.10 0.36 -37.47
N ALA A 1026 40.23 -0.16 -37.03
CA ALA A 1026 41.53 0.09 -37.65
C ALA A 1026 42.32 -1.23 -37.79
N PRO A 1027 43.24 -1.34 -38.77
CA PRO A 1027 44.08 -2.52 -38.92
C PRO A 1027 44.84 -2.85 -37.63
N GLY A 1028 44.75 -4.09 -37.17
CA GLY A 1028 45.43 -4.57 -35.95
C GLY A 1028 44.61 -4.43 -34.66
N LEU A 1029 43.47 -3.75 -34.66
CA LEU A 1029 42.57 -3.71 -33.51
C LEU A 1029 41.72 -4.98 -33.42
N LEU A 1030 41.42 -5.39 -32.18
CA LEU A 1030 40.65 -6.59 -31.88
C LEU A 1030 39.17 -6.23 -31.70
N PRO A 1031 38.21 -6.99 -32.27
CA PRO A 1031 36.79 -6.72 -32.05
C PRO A 1031 36.39 -7.02 -30.59
N LEU A 1032 35.55 -6.14 -30.01
CA LEU A 1032 34.88 -6.35 -28.73
C LEU A 1032 33.47 -6.90 -28.96
N TYR A 1033 33.20 -8.11 -28.48
CA TYR A 1033 31.90 -8.75 -28.58
C TYR A 1033 31.01 -8.42 -27.37
N GLU A 1034 29.72 -8.23 -27.66
CA GLU A 1034 28.65 -8.09 -26.68
C GLU A 1034 27.61 -9.19 -26.87
N GLY A 1035 26.77 -9.43 -25.85
CA GLY A 1035 25.74 -10.48 -25.87
C GLY A 1035 24.77 -10.40 -27.04
N LYS A 1036 24.50 -9.19 -27.54
CA LYS A 1036 23.63 -8.93 -28.71
C LYS A 1036 24.22 -9.41 -30.04
N MET A 1037 25.51 -9.70 -30.11
CA MET A 1037 26.24 -10.04 -31.34
C MET A 1037 26.34 -11.54 -31.61
N ILE A 1038 25.90 -12.38 -30.66
CA ILE A 1038 25.92 -13.83 -30.81
C ILE A 1038 24.50 -14.41 -30.83
N TRP A 1039 24.37 -15.55 -31.51
CA TRP A 1039 23.20 -16.41 -31.45
C TRP A 1039 23.64 -17.87 -31.32
N GLN A 1040 22.66 -18.78 -31.24
CA GLN A 1040 22.93 -20.21 -31.14
C GLN A 1040 23.92 -20.66 -32.23
N TYR A 1041 25.06 -21.20 -31.81
CA TYR A 1041 26.14 -21.70 -32.69
C TYR A 1041 26.80 -20.64 -33.60
N SER A 1042 26.44 -19.37 -33.51
CA SER A 1042 26.96 -18.31 -34.39
C SER A 1042 27.43 -17.10 -33.60
N HIS A 1043 28.70 -16.72 -33.76
CA HIS A 1043 29.22 -15.47 -33.20
C HIS A 1043 29.03 -14.27 -34.16
N ALA A 1044 28.49 -14.50 -35.35
CA ALA A 1044 28.35 -13.49 -36.40
C ALA A 1044 26.89 -13.03 -36.56
N PHE A 1045 26.15 -12.93 -35.46
CA PHE A 1045 24.74 -12.54 -35.49
C PHE A 1045 24.59 -11.02 -35.68
N ASP A 1046 25.49 -10.22 -35.10
CA ASP A 1046 25.60 -8.78 -35.34
C ASP A 1046 27.08 -8.35 -35.39
N LYS A 1047 27.34 -7.13 -35.86
CA LYS A 1047 28.69 -6.58 -36.02
C LYS A 1047 29.21 -5.95 -34.71
N PRO A 1048 30.53 -6.06 -34.43
CA PRO A 1048 31.17 -5.30 -33.36
C PRO A 1048 30.95 -3.80 -33.49
N GLN A 1049 30.68 -3.14 -32.36
CA GLN A 1049 30.56 -1.68 -32.27
C GLN A 1049 31.81 -1.02 -31.69
N TYR A 1050 32.66 -1.82 -31.02
CA TYR A 1050 33.89 -1.37 -30.39
C TYR A 1050 35.04 -2.30 -30.74
N TRP A 1051 36.24 -1.75 -30.67
CA TRP A 1051 37.51 -2.43 -30.89
C TRP A 1051 38.48 -2.11 -29.76
N LEU A 1052 39.49 -2.96 -29.57
CA LEU A 1052 40.49 -2.87 -28.52
C LEU A 1052 41.90 -2.85 -29.12
N ASP A 1053 42.79 -2.05 -28.52
CA ASP A 1053 44.23 -2.22 -28.73
C ASP A 1053 44.71 -3.47 -27.96
N GLY A 1054 45.41 -4.36 -28.65
CA GLY A 1054 45.81 -5.65 -28.10
C GLY A 1054 46.85 -5.56 -26.97
N ALA A 1055 47.67 -4.50 -26.92
CA ALA A 1055 48.67 -4.30 -25.88
C ALA A 1055 48.06 -3.70 -24.62
N GLU A 1056 47.21 -2.68 -24.77
CA GLU A 1056 46.49 -2.08 -23.63
C GLU A 1056 45.53 -3.09 -22.98
N PHE A 1057 44.84 -3.88 -23.80
CA PHE A 1057 43.96 -4.93 -23.32
C PHE A 1057 44.72 -5.99 -22.50
N ASN A 1058 45.88 -6.45 -23.00
CA ASN A 1058 46.74 -7.37 -22.27
C ASN A 1058 47.26 -6.78 -20.96
N ALA A 1059 47.58 -5.47 -20.94
CA ALA A 1059 48.01 -4.80 -19.72
C ALA A 1059 46.90 -4.76 -18.66
N ARG A 1060 45.65 -4.49 -19.05
CA ARG A 1060 44.47 -4.49 -18.16
C ARG A 1060 44.26 -5.86 -17.49
N LEU A 1061 44.45 -6.95 -18.24
CA LEU A 1061 44.21 -8.30 -17.75
C LEU A 1061 45.41 -8.94 -17.04
N HIS A 1062 46.63 -8.40 -17.19
CA HIS A 1062 47.86 -9.06 -16.73
C HIS A 1062 47.84 -9.43 -15.24
N LYS A 1063 47.38 -8.51 -14.38
CA LYS A 1063 47.28 -8.76 -12.93
C LYS A 1063 46.26 -9.85 -12.59
N LYS A 1064 45.15 -9.95 -13.34
CA LYS A 1064 44.14 -11.00 -13.19
C LYS A 1064 44.73 -12.36 -13.59
N GLU A 1065 45.48 -12.42 -14.69
CA GLU A 1065 46.14 -13.66 -15.14
C GLU A 1065 47.23 -14.15 -14.18
N LEU A 1066 48.05 -13.25 -13.62
CA LEU A 1066 49.01 -13.63 -12.59
C LEU A 1066 48.32 -14.18 -11.33
N HIS A 1067 47.16 -13.62 -10.96
CA HIS A 1067 46.39 -14.15 -9.84
C HIS A 1067 45.85 -15.56 -10.13
N ARG A 1068 45.39 -15.81 -11.36
CA ARG A 1068 44.93 -17.12 -11.80
C ARG A 1068 46.05 -18.16 -11.82
N MET A 1069 47.21 -17.80 -12.37
CA MET A 1069 48.40 -18.65 -12.32
C MET A 1069 48.78 -19.01 -10.88
N ALA A 1070 48.64 -18.07 -9.93
CA ALA A 1070 48.84 -18.34 -8.51
C ALA A 1070 47.90 -19.41 -7.96
N GLN A 1071 46.62 -19.35 -8.35
CA GLN A 1071 45.59 -20.28 -7.92
C GLN A 1071 45.82 -21.67 -8.51
N ASP A 1072 46.03 -21.75 -9.83
CA ASP A 1072 46.22 -22.99 -10.56
C ASP A 1072 47.46 -23.77 -10.07
N LEU A 1073 48.56 -23.05 -9.78
CA LEU A 1073 49.80 -23.64 -9.28
C LEU A 1073 49.87 -23.77 -7.75
N ALA A 1074 48.88 -23.24 -7.02
CA ALA A 1074 48.89 -23.12 -5.56
C ALA A 1074 50.17 -22.44 -5.00
N MET A 1075 50.61 -21.34 -5.61
CA MET A 1075 51.85 -20.62 -5.25
C MET A 1075 51.60 -19.17 -4.82
N PRO A 1076 52.47 -18.58 -3.96
CA PRO A 1076 52.37 -17.17 -3.59
C PRO A 1076 52.68 -16.23 -4.76
N LYS A 1077 51.96 -15.10 -4.86
CA LYS A 1077 52.11 -14.12 -5.96
C LYS A 1077 53.56 -13.62 -6.17
N ALA A 1078 54.35 -13.51 -5.10
CA ALA A 1078 55.74 -13.04 -5.19
C ALA A 1078 56.66 -13.99 -5.98
N ALA A 1079 56.37 -15.30 -5.96
CA ALA A 1079 57.14 -16.31 -6.70
C ALA A 1079 56.85 -16.32 -8.21
N LEU A 1080 55.74 -15.70 -8.63
CA LEU A 1080 55.27 -15.72 -10.02
C LEU A 1080 55.95 -14.70 -10.92
N ALA A 1081 56.66 -13.72 -10.35
CA ALA A 1081 57.41 -12.72 -11.13
C ALA A 1081 58.45 -13.39 -12.07
N ALA A 1082 59.00 -14.55 -11.67
CA ALA A 1082 59.92 -15.34 -12.48
C ALA A 1082 59.25 -15.98 -13.72
N PHE A 1083 57.92 -16.15 -13.71
CA PHE A 1083 57.15 -16.83 -14.75
C PHE A 1083 56.31 -15.88 -15.62
N GLY A 1084 56.54 -14.57 -15.55
CA GLY A 1084 55.75 -13.58 -16.31
C GLY A 1084 55.71 -13.81 -17.82
N ARG A 1085 56.74 -14.44 -18.41
CA ARG A 1085 56.79 -14.81 -19.84
C ARG A 1085 55.87 -15.99 -20.22
N ALA A 1086 55.47 -16.80 -19.23
CA ALA A 1086 54.54 -17.91 -19.41
C ALA A 1086 53.07 -17.46 -19.41
N VAL A 1087 52.80 -16.19 -19.08
CA VAL A 1087 51.45 -15.62 -19.16
C VAL A 1087 50.94 -15.73 -20.60
N ARG A 1088 49.69 -16.16 -20.72
CA ARG A 1088 48.93 -16.27 -21.96
C ARG A 1088 47.57 -15.67 -21.67
N TYR A 1089 46.96 -15.02 -22.63
CA TYR A 1089 45.67 -14.37 -22.43
C TYR A 1089 44.55 -15.23 -23.01
N ASP A 1090 43.37 -15.19 -22.39
CA ASP A 1090 42.23 -16.01 -22.84
C ASP A 1090 41.82 -15.72 -24.29
N ARG A 1091 42.05 -14.48 -24.78
CA ARG A 1091 41.84 -14.10 -26.19
C ARG A 1091 42.67 -14.88 -27.21
N GLU A 1092 43.78 -15.49 -26.80
CA GLU A 1092 44.64 -16.28 -27.70
C GLU A 1092 44.01 -17.65 -28.06
N PHE A 1093 42.92 -18.02 -27.39
CA PHE A 1093 42.25 -19.31 -27.53
C PHE A 1093 40.81 -19.12 -28.04
N THR A 1094 40.29 -20.16 -28.67
CA THR A 1094 38.86 -20.26 -28.97
C THR A 1094 38.12 -20.44 -27.65
N ARG A 1095 37.04 -19.68 -27.46
CA ARG A 1095 36.26 -19.67 -26.22
C ARG A 1095 34.81 -19.98 -26.51
N LEU A 1096 34.21 -20.84 -25.70
CA LEU A 1096 32.78 -21.00 -25.61
C LEU A 1096 32.23 -19.87 -24.74
N ALA A 1097 31.30 -19.08 -25.28
CA ALA A 1097 30.67 -17.98 -24.57
C ALA A 1097 29.15 -18.12 -24.58
N PHE A 1098 28.53 -17.57 -23.54
CA PHE A 1098 27.09 -17.42 -23.45
C PHE A 1098 26.69 -15.99 -23.12
N ARG A 1099 25.44 -15.66 -23.48
CA ARG A 1099 24.83 -14.37 -23.24
C ARG A 1099 24.28 -14.27 -21.82
N GLU A 1100 24.69 -13.24 -21.08
CA GLU A 1100 24.19 -12.96 -19.72
C GLU A 1100 22.69 -12.60 -19.75
N ILE A 1101 22.29 -11.73 -20.68
CA ILE A 1101 20.90 -11.28 -20.79
C ILE A 1101 20.07 -12.37 -21.46
N ALA A 1102 19.38 -13.17 -20.65
CA ALA A 1102 18.35 -14.10 -21.08
C ALA A 1102 17.17 -14.12 -20.10
N ARG A 1103 16.01 -14.61 -20.57
CA ARG A 1103 14.81 -14.77 -19.74
C ARG A 1103 14.25 -16.18 -19.90
N ASP A 1104 13.56 -16.62 -18.85
CA ASP A 1104 12.81 -17.87 -18.81
C ASP A 1104 11.59 -17.86 -19.75
N THR A 1105 11.18 -16.67 -20.21
CA THR A 1105 10.12 -16.47 -21.19
C THR A 1105 10.62 -16.33 -22.63
N ASP A 1106 11.93 -16.27 -22.86
CA ASP A 1106 12.48 -16.16 -24.22
C ASP A 1106 12.28 -17.49 -24.98
N GLU A 1107 12.32 -17.43 -26.33
CA GLU A 1107 12.31 -18.64 -27.16
C GLU A 1107 13.44 -19.60 -26.76
N ARG A 1108 14.62 -19.03 -26.45
CA ARG A 1108 15.78 -19.71 -25.87
C ARG A 1108 16.29 -18.91 -24.68
N THR A 1109 16.41 -19.58 -23.54
CA THR A 1109 17.01 -19.03 -22.33
C THR A 1109 18.53 -19.20 -22.35
N LEU A 1110 19.04 -20.30 -22.91
CA LEU A 1110 20.49 -20.51 -23.05
C LEU A 1110 20.91 -20.26 -24.50
N ILE A 1111 21.82 -19.31 -24.69
CA ILE A 1111 22.41 -18.98 -26.00
C ILE A 1111 23.92 -19.08 -25.88
N PHE A 1112 24.49 -20.16 -26.44
CA PHE A 1112 25.93 -20.40 -26.44
C PHE A 1112 26.50 -20.39 -27.86
N SER A 1113 27.70 -19.85 -28.00
CA SER A 1113 28.44 -19.81 -29.27
C SER A 1113 29.95 -19.90 -29.05
N LEU A 1114 30.66 -20.43 -30.04
CA LEU A 1114 32.12 -20.38 -30.07
C LEU A 1114 32.58 -19.05 -30.64
N LEU A 1115 33.42 -18.36 -29.87
CA LEU A 1115 34.06 -17.13 -30.26
C LEU A 1115 35.43 -17.41 -30.87
N PRO A 1116 35.82 -16.67 -31.93
CA PRO A 1116 37.13 -16.80 -32.54
C PRO A 1116 38.23 -16.32 -31.59
N LYS A 1117 39.47 -16.64 -31.95
CA LYS A 1117 40.65 -16.05 -31.31
C LYS A 1117 40.70 -14.55 -31.58
N ASP A 1118 41.50 -13.85 -30.79
CA ASP A 1118 41.85 -12.44 -30.98
C ASP A 1118 40.64 -11.49 -30.94
N CYS A 1119 39.77 -11.69 -29.94
CA CYS A 1119 38.68 -10.79 -29.62
C CYS A 1119 38.59 -10.50 -28.11
N GLY A 1120 37.93 -9.40 -27.73
CA GLY A 1120 37.59 -9.10 -26.33
C GLY A 1120 36.10 -9.26 -26.07
N LEU A 1121 35.70 -9.32 -24.80
CA LEU A 1121 34.31 -9.53 -24.38
C LEU A 1121 33.86 -8.48 -23.36
N GLY A 1122 32.70 -7.87 -23.61
CA GLY A 1122 32.00 -7.07 -22.61
C GLY A 1122 31.24 -7.94 -21.59
N HIS A 1123 30.86 -7.37 -20.45
CA HIS A 1123 30.22 -8.09 -19.34
C HIS A 1123 28.90 -8.81 -19.69
N THR A 1124 28.25 -8.42 -20.78
CA THR A 1124 27.03 -9.08 -21.29
C THR A 1124 27.28 -10.46 -21.90
N LEU A 1125 28.55 -10.89 -21.97
CA LEU A 1125 28.99 -12.23 -22.31
C LEU A 1125 29.84 -12.82 -21.17
N PHE A 1126 29.60 -14.08 -20.89
CA PHE A 1126 30.48 -14.90 -20.07
C PHE A 1126 31.17 -15.91 -20.98
N ALA A 1127 32.49 -16.03 -20.88
CA ALA A 1127 33.26 -17.00 -21.65
C ALA A 1127 33.97 -17.98 -20.73
N ASN A 1128 34.17 -19.20 -21.24
CA ASN A 1128 34.89 -20.18 -20.48
C ASN A 1128 36.34 -19.77 -20.28
N ALA A 1129 36.87 -20.09 -19.10
CA ALA A 1129 38.29 -20.12 -18.82
C ALA A 1129 38.98 -21.04 -19.86
N ALA A 1130 39.75 -20.47 -20.77
CA ALA A 1130 40.23 -21.19 -21.95
C ALA A 1130 41.42 -22.13 -21.70
N LYS A 1131 42.03 -22.02 -20.51
CA LYS A 1131 43.30 -22.66 -20.16
C LYS A 1131 43.49 -22.80 -18.65
N THR A 1132 44.43 -23.65 -18.27
CA THR A 1132 44.90 -23.83 -16.89
C THR A 1132 46.43 -23.84 -16.87
N TYR A 1133 47.03 -23.26 -15.83
CA TYR A 1133 48.48 -23.32 -15.62
C TYR A 1133 48.89 -24.56 -14.85
N LEU A 1134 49.90 -25.27 -15.33
CA LEU A 1134 50.42 -26.48 -14.71
C LEU A 1134 51.92 -26.37 -14.44
N PRO A 1135 52.44 -26.98 -13.37
CA PRO A 1135 53.88 -27.07 -13.16
C PRO A 1135 54.51 -27.92 -14.27
N ALA A 1136 55.54 -27.39 -14.92
CA ALA A 1136 56.27 -28.11 -15.95
C ALA A 1136 57.39 -28.98 -15.33
N PRO A 1137 57.75 -30.12 -15.96
CA PRO A 1137 58.79 -31.03 -15.45
C PRO A 1137 60.18 -30.40 -15.30
N ASP A 1138 60.46 -29.30 -16.00
CA ASP A 1138 61.71 -28.54 -15.98
C ASP A 1138 61.75 -27.43 -14.91
N GLY A 1139 60.73 -27.36 -14.04
CA GLY A 1139 60.57 -26.30 -13.05
C GLY A 1139 59.96 -25.01 -13.61
N GLY A 1140 59.52 -25.02 -14.87
CA GLY A 1140 58.76 -23.92 -15.49
C GLY A 1140 57.24 -24.03 -15.30
N VAL A 1141 56.49 -23.28 -16.11
CA VAL A 1141 55.02 -23.29 -16.14
C VAL A 1141 54.55 -23.69 -17.53
N ALA A 1142 53.73 -24.73 -17.61
CA ALA A 1142 53.04 -25.16 -18.81
C ALA A 1142 51.61 -24.60 -18.85
N VAL A 1143 51.07 -24.44 -20.06
CA VAL A 1143 49.68 -24.01 -20.27
C VAL A 1143 48.91 -25.14 -20.94
N GLU A 1144 47.91 -25.66 -20.25
CA GLU A 1144 46.99 -26.64 -20.82
C GLU A 1144 45.73 -25.92 -21.31
N ALA A 1145 45.48 -25.97 -22.61
CA ALA A 1145 44.27 -25.39 -23.20
C ALA A 1145 43.08 -26.35 -23.08
N VAL A 1146 41.87 -25.81 -22.96
CA VAL A 1146 40.65 -26.63 -22.99
C VAL A 1146 40.51 -27.31 -24.36
N SER A 1147 40.33 -28.63 -24.35
CA SER A 1147 40.22 -29.43 -25.58
C SER A 1147 39.08 -28.96 -26.49
N PRO A 1148 39.31 -28.81 -27.81
CA PRO A 1148 38.24 -28.49 -28.77
C PRO A 1148 37.06 -29.45 -28.71
N LEU A 1149 37.31 -30.75 -28.46
CA LEU A 1149 36.24 -31.74 -28.33
C LEU A 1149 35.36 -31.45 -27.11
N ARG A 1150 35.96 -31.03 -25.99
CA ARG A 1150 35.23 -30.63 -24.78
C ARG A 1150 34.36 -29.40 -25.06
N LEU A 1151 34.91 -28.39 -25.76
CA LEU A 1151 34.16 -27.18 -26.13
C LEU A 1151 32.99 -27.48 -27.08
N LEU A 1152 33.20 -28.33 -28.08
CA LEU A 1152 32.14 -28.73 -29.02
C LEU A 1152 31.03 -29.54 -28.33
N PHE A 1153 31.41 -30.45 -27.44
CA PHE A 1153 30.44 -31.20 -26.63
C PHE A 1153 29.61 -30.24 -25.74
N ALA A 1154 30.28 -29.33 -25.03
CA ALA A 1154 29.62 -28.32 -24.21
C ALA A 1154 28.70 -27.41 -25.04
N LEU A 1155 29.15 -26.93 -26.19
CA LEU A 1155 28.36 -26.12 -27.12
C LEU A 1155 27.07 -26.84 -27.56
N ALA A 1156 27.17 -28.12 -27.94
CA ALA A 1156 26.02 -28.91 -28.34
C ALA A 1156 25.06 -29.17 -27.18
N TRP A 1157 25.60 -29.47 -26.00
CA TRP A 1157 24.81 -29.75 -24.80
C TRP A 1157 24.07 -28.50 -24.29
N PHE A 1158 24.76 -27.38 -24.10
CA PHE A 1158 24.14 -26.15 -23.56
C PHE A 1158 23.10 -25.53 -24.49
N ASN A 1159 23.20 -25.80 -25.80
CA ASN A 1159 22.21 -25.39 -26.78
C ASN A 1159 21.12 -26.47 -27.04
N SER A 1160 21.12 -27.56 -26.29
CA SER A 1160 20.08 -28.60 -26.40
C SER A 1160 18.78 -28.19 -25.71
N VAL A 1161 17.66 -28.75 -26.17
CA VAL A 1161 16.33 -28.48 -25.56
C VAL A 1161 16.27 -28.86 -24.07
N PRO A 1162 16.80 -30.01 -23.61
CA PRO A 1162 16.80 -30.33 -22.19
C PRO A 1162 17.60 -29.35 -21.33
N ALA A 1163 18.77 -28.90 -21.80
CA ALA A 1163 19.58 -27.93 -21.07
C ALA A 1163 18.89 -26.55 -21.04
N ASP A 1164 18.30 -26.11 -22.14
CA ASP A 1164 17.49 -24.88 -22.20
C ASP A 1164 16.30 -24.95 -21.24
N TRP A 1165 15.59 -26.09 -21.18
CA TRP A 1165 14.49 -26.32 -20.25
C TRP A 1165 14.94 -26.25 -18.79
N LEU A 1166 16.06 -26.88 -18.42
CA LEU A 1166 16.65 -26.76 -17.08
C LEU A 1166 17.08 -25.31 -16.78
N GLY A 1167 17.70 -24.64 -17.76
CA GLY A 1167 18.18 -23.26 -17.64
C GLY A 1167 17.06 -22.26 -17.33
N ARG A 1168 15.83 -22.48 -17.84
CA ARG A 1168 14.66 -21.64 -17.54
C ARG A 1168 14.39 -21.48 -16.05
N PHE A 1169 14.62 -22.53 -15.26
CA PHE A 1169 14.38 -22.49 -13.82
C PHE A 1169 15.51 -21.81 -13.03
N MET A 1170 16.69 -21.64 -13.64
CA MET A 1170 17.87 -21.10 -12.96
C MET A 1170 18.17 -19.64 -13.32
N ILE A 1171 17.67 -19.13 -14.45
CA ILE A 1171 18.03 -17.80 -14.95
C ILE A 1171 17.61 -16.65 -14.02
N GLN A 1172 16.60 -16.88 -13.17
CA GLN A 1172 16.16 -15.89 -12.18
C GLN A 1172 16.96 -15.97 -10.87
N ILE A 1173 17.75 -17.03 -10.65
CA ILE A 1173 18.54 -17.29 -9.43
C ILE A 1173 19.91 -16.57 -9.49
N HIS A 1174 19.94 -15.38 -10.11
CA HIS A 1174 21.19 -14.64 -10.34
C HIS A 1174 21.77 -13.98 -9.09
#